data_AF-A0A8S1LZ63-F1
#
_entry.id   AF-A0A8S1LZ63-F1
#
_cell.length_a   1.000
_cell.length_b   1.000
_cell.length_c   1.000
_cell.angle_alpha   90.00
_cell.angle_beta   90.00
_cell.angle_gamma   90.00
#
_symmetry.space_group_name_H-M   'P 1'
#
loop_
_entity.id
_entity.type
_entity.pdbx_description
1 polymer ?
#
loop_
_entity_poly.entity_id
_entity_poly.type
_entity_poly.pdbx_seq_one_letter_code
_entity_poly.pdbx_strand_id
1 'polypeptide(L)'
;MHRKLTNLLSKSNEKQIILTPKSHSNADITSINFFQKQLLNIIEYKNKDVDFQRIIETLSLMSKELDKASQREIELGLKERQLQKIQQLYNQLEVSYEVLKKKSDDLEIQNKNLKIKIEELIHQNQQNYHQYQVQTKLSGDLNQKVTNLEQRLEIILECDYPTENAIIRKTLIDLVKECEKQKRDLQIKNQEILKLQDQNKNCQQRINKLNQKLEIMKKNCTVRELENYSSEKLETNTLDDQQQDPTQILIRYQPFDNLDYRVNALKIEFSDIIKDLEEQGTSIFTQKMLQSSQKQIREQIQLITSQYLSYKDFSGKLNMMLKQLILLFKIDSLQQKLQFIAQNFKHIFQCQNARFWVLDAQIGILYTNNNQRAIINKGSFSELIRLLKPIHKREYNLLYNTNENVSIYTNQCLLYPIFDQNKRVIGVLEMSNSVCDFFSFDEEYFGVILAKFCELVIQDYIQNSLYQITLKFDSMIQLAFNELLQCKSRFDLFKTIRNQMEIILTVQTIAFYFIENNQFLTYKTIDHSWDGIKHSKIYSRGSAINQPIIVTQKGIAKLVFDRKKELIVMNTRKCIEFDDTIDIDSILPVLIHPIICDDQVIAVFEVPMKTRNLFKQEKDKIMIGNSEIIGPDISFEVLIGRIDSIIKKAISIMKLK
;
A
#
# COMPACT_ATOMS: atom_id res chain seq x y z
N MET A 1 16.33 15.71 -45.27
CA MET A 1 16.92 14.59 -44.49
C MET A 1 16.14 13.28 -44.63
N HIS A 2 14.80 13.28 -44.54
CA HIS A 2 13.99 12.06 -44.61
C HIS A 2 14.18 11.19 -45.87
N ARG A 3 14.37 11.79 -47.06
CA ARG A 3 14.66 11.08 -48.32
C ARG A 3 16.08 10.49 -48.43
N LYS A 4 17.06 11.03 -47.68
CA LYS A 4 18.43 10.48 -47.64
C LYS A 4 18.51 9.25 -46.74
N LEU A 5 17.70 9.18 -45.67
CA LEU A 5 17.61 8.00 -44.81
C LEU A 5 16.84 6.84 -45.47
N THR A 6 15.78 7.11 -46.24
CA THR A 6 15.04 6.05 -46.95
C THR A 6 15.87 5.40 -48.05
N ASN A 7 16.71 6.16 -48.76
CA ASN A 7 17.64 5.60 -49.76
C ASN A 7 18.85 4.85 -49.16
N LEU A 8 19.15 5.05 -47.87
CA LEU A 8 20.15 4.26 -47.15
C LEU A 8 19.56 2.93 -46.66
N LEU A 9 18.30 2.94 -46.21
CA LEU A 9 17.58 1.76 -45.74
C LEU A 9 17.10 0.83 -46.88
N SER A 10 16.81 1.37 -48.06
CA SER A 10 16.48 0.53 -49.23
C SER A 10 17.72 -0.17 -49.83
N LYS A 11 18.91 0.42 -49.66
CA LYS A 11 20.18 -0.18 -50.11
C LYS A 11 20.75 -1.20 -49.12
N SER A 12 20.31 -1.22 -47.86
CA SER A 12 20.73 -2.21 -46.86
C SER A 12 19.93 -3.52 -46.91
N ASN A 13 18.72 -3.52 -47.48
CA ASN A 13 17.88 -4.72 -47.58
C ASN A 13 18.25 -5.67 -48.74
N GLU A 14 19.09 -5.24 -49.69
CA GLU A 14 19.52 -6.08 -50.83
C GLU A 14 20.94 -6.67 -50.68
N LYS A 15 21.59 -6.49 -49.53
CA LYS A 15 22.90 -7.08 -49.25
C LYS A 15 22.93 -7.76 -47.89
N GLN A 16 22.21 -8.88 -47.78
CA GLN A 16 22.68 -9.96 -46.93
C GLN A 16 24.00 -10.46 -47.51
N ILE A 17 25.09 -9.77 -47.19
CA ILE A 17 26.42 -10.35 -47.31
C ILE A 17 26.47 -11.37 -46.19
N ILE A 18 26.17 -12.62 -46.52
CA ILE A 18 26.68 -13.76 -45.76
C ILE A 18 28.20 -13.64 -45.88
N LEU A 19 28.82 -12.93 -44.93
CA LEU A 19 30.25 -12.99 -44.70
C LEU A 19 30.49 -14.37 -44.08
N THR A 20 30.54 -15.40 -44.92
CA THR A 20 31.29 -16.60 -44.55
C THR A 20 32.71 -16.13 -44.26
N PRO A 21 33.27 -16.45 -43.08
CA PRO A 21 34.66 -16.12 -42.80
C PRO A 21 35.50 -16.85 -43.85
N LYS A 22 36.06 -16.11 -44.81
CA LYS A 22 37.17 -16.62 -45.63
C LYS A 22 38.27 -16.92 -44.64
N SER A 23 38.45 -18.21 -44.37
CA SER A 23 39.39 -18.71 -43.39
C SER A 23 40.80 -18.20 -43.72
N HIS A 24 41.31 -17.28 -42.90
CA HIS A 24 42.73 -16.93 -42.89
C HIS A 24 43.62 -18.12 -42.47
N SER A 25 43.03 -19.27 -42.13
CA SER A 25 43.72 -20.56 -41.92
C SER A 25 44.57 -21.00 -43.11
N ASN A 26 44.27 -20.56 -44.34
CA ASN A 26 45.03 -21.01 -45.51
C ASN A 26 46.49 -20.51 -45.53
N ALA A 27 46.79 -19.34 -44.93
CA ALA A 27 48.15 -18.81 -44.89
C ALA A 27 49.03 -19.54 -43.85
N ASP A 28 48.48 -19.83 -42.68
CA ASP A 28 49.21 -20.50 -41.58
C ASP A 28 49.38 -22.01 -41.84
N ILE A 29 48.44 -22.66 -42.53
CA ILE A 29 48.57 -24.06 -42.98
C ILE A 29 49.65 -24.17 -44.08
N THR A 30 49.80 -23.18 -44.96
CA THR A 30 50.86 -23.18 -45.98
C THR A 30 52.26 -23.04 -45.40
N SER A 31 52.45 -22.25 -44.34
CA SER A 31 53.75 -22.11 -43.65
C SER A 31 54.10 -23.38 -42.86
N ILE A 32 53.14 -23.99 -42.15
CA ILE A 32 53.36 -25.26 -41.45
C ILE A 32 53.70 -26.38 -42.43
N ASN A 33 52.99 -26.48 -43.56
CA ASN A 33 53.29 -27.44 -44.62
C ASN A 33 54.67 -27.18 -45.28
N PHE A 34 55.10 -25.93 -45.39
CA PHE A 34 56.44 -25.58 -45.90
C PHE A 34 57.55 -26.06 -44.96
N PHE A 35 57.42 -25.86 -43.65
CA PHE A 35 58.39 -26.34 -42.65
C PHE A 35 58.40 -27.87 -42.55
N GLN A 36 57.23 -28.51 -42.63
CA GLN A 36 57.12 -29.97 -42.65
C GLN A 36 57.81 -30.57 -43.88
N LYS A 37 57.70 -29.91 -45.04
CA LYS A 37 58.37 -30.32 -46.29
C LYS A 37 59.88 -30.09 -46.25
N GLN A 38 60.36 -29.03 -45.58
CA GLN A 38 61.79 -28.81 -45.34
C GLN A 38 62.38 -29.87 -44.40
N LEU A 39 61.67 -30.23 -43.32
CA LEU A 39 62.09 -31.30 -42.40
C LEU A 39 62.17 -32.66 -43.11
N LEU A 40 61.19 -32.99 -43.95
CA LEU A 40 61.21 -34.20 -44.78
C LEU A 40 62.39 -34.22 -45.76
N ASN A 41 62.67 -33.12 -46.44
CA ASN A 41 63.83 -33.01 -47.34
C ASN A 41 65.19 -33.14 -46.62
N ILE A 42 65.30 -32.66 -45.38
CA ILE A 42 66.51 -32.80 -44.55
C ILE A 42 66.69 -34.25 -44.08
N ILE A 43 65.60 -34.95 -43.78
CA ILE A 43 65.60 -36.35 -43.34
C ILE A 43 65.90 -37.32 -44.50
N GLU A 44 65.46 -37.01 -45.73
CA GLU A 44 65.69 -37.87 -46.92
C GLU A 44 67.12 -37.78 -47.48
N TYR A 45 67.87 -36.70 -47.21
CA TYR A 45 69.28 -36.60 -47.62
C TYR A 45 70.21 -37.31 -46.63
N LYS A 46 70.59 -38.56 -46.95
CA LYS A 46 71.68 -39.30 -46.29
C LYS A 46 73.05 -38.65 -46.54
N ASN A 47 73.36 -37.56 -45.85
CA ASN A 47 74.73 -37.08 -45.68
C ASN A 47 75.07 -37.07 -44.19
N LYS A 48 76.13 -37.82 -43.83
CA LYS A 48 76.43 -38.23 -42.45
C LYS A 48 76.97 -37.14 -41.52
N ASP A 49 77.08 -35.89 -41.94
CA ASP A 49 77.51 -34.78 -41.06
C ASP A 49 76.86 -33.44 -41.44
N VAL A 50 75.53 -33.43 -41.68
CA VAL A 50 74.76 -32.19 -41.81
C VAL A 50 73.78 -32.03 -40.65
N ASP A 51 74.26 -31.27 -39.67
CA ASP A 51 73.58 -30.29 -38.82
C ASP A 51 72.31 -30.71 -38.06
N PHE A 52 72.52 -31.47 -36.98
CA PHE A 52 71.59 -31.52 -35.84
C PHE A 52 71.18 -30.10 -35.37
N GLN A 53 72.08 -29.12 -35.52
CA GLN A 53 71.85 -27.71 -35.27
C GLN A 53 70.78 -27.09 -36.19
N ARG A 54 70.77 -27.41 -37.49
CA ARG A 54 69.74 -26.93 -38.43
C ARG A 54 68.38 -27.52 -38.14
N ILE A 55 68.32 -28.77 -37.71
CA ILE A 55 67.07 -29.42 -37.28
C ILE A 55 66.53 -28.71 -36.03
N ILE A 56 67.38 -28.42 -35.03
CA ILE A 56 67.00 -27.68 -33.83
C ILE A 56 66.55 -26.26 -34.17
N GLU A 57 67.24 -25.55 -35.06
CA GLU A 57 66.85 -24.21 -35.51
C GLU A 57 65.49 -24.22 -36.23
N THR A 58 65.26 -25.21 -37.08
CA THR A 58 63.97 -25.37 -37.80
C THR A 58 62.83 -25.70 -36.84
N LEU A 59 63.07 -26.57 -35.84
CA LEU A 59 62.11 -26.87 -34.77
C LEU A 59 61.84 -25.67 -33.86
N SER A 60 62.86 -24.87 -33.55
CA SER A 60 62.72 -23.63 -32.78
C SER A 60 61.90 -22.59 -33.53
N LEU A 61 62.12 -22.44 -34.84
CA LEU A 61 61.33 -21.56 -35.70
C LEU A 61 59.87 -22.04 -35.80
N MET A 62 59.66 -23.35 -35.94
CA MET A 62 58.32 -23.93 -35.99
C MET A 62 57.58 -23.76 -34.66
N SER A 63 58.26 -23.94 -33.52
CA SER A 63 57.68 -23.68 -32.19
C SER A 63 57.28 -22.22 -32.03
N LYS A 64 58.13 -21.27 -32.46
CA LYS A 64 57.82 -19.83 -32.40
C LYS A 64 56.64 -19.43 -33.28
N GLU A 65 56.49 -20.05 -34.46
CA GLU A 65 55.35 -19.78 -35.34
C GLU A 65 54.06 -20.44 -34.83
N LEU A 66 54.15 -21.62 -34.20
CA LEU A 66 53.00 -22.25 -33.52
C LEU A 66 52.52 -21.43 -32.32
N ASP A 67 53.44 -20.87 -31.51
CA ASP A 67 53.08 -19.99 -30.40
C ASP A 67 52.39 -18.71 -30.91
N LYS A 68 52.86 -18.13 -32.00
CA LYS A 68 52.20 -16.97 -32.64
C LYS A 68 50.83 -17.33 -33.22
N ALA A 69 50.69 -18.50 -33.84
CA ALA A 69 49.41 -18.97 -34.37
C ALA A 69 48.40 -19.18 -33.24
N SER A 70 48.82 -19.80 -32.13
CA SER A 70 48.00 -19.98 -30.93
C SER A 70 47.56 -18.64 -30.32
N GLN A 71 48.47 -17.67 -30.20
CA GLN A 71 48.13 -16.33 -29.70
C GLN A 71 47.12 -15.62 -30.61
N ARG A 72 47.26 -15.73 -31.94
CA ARG A 72 46.30 -15.16 -32.90
C ARG A 72 44.94 -15.84 -32.83
N GLU A 73 44.89 -17.15 -32.63
CA GLU A 73 43.64 -17.90 -32.49
C GLU A 73 42.88 -17.50 -31.21
N ILE A 74 43.61 -17.33 -30.10
CA ILE A 74 43.05 -16.80 -28.85
C ILE A 74 42.52 -15.37 -29.05
N GLU A 75 43.26 -14.50 -29.74
CA GLU A 75 42.83 -13.13 -30.05
C GLU A 75 41.59 -13.09 -30.96
N LEU A 76 41.52 -13.97 -31.97
CA LEU A 76 40.36 -14.13 -32.84
C LEU A 76 39.14 -14.61 -32.06
N GLY A 77 39.29 -15.62 -31.19
CA GLY A 77 38.21 -16.10 -30.34
C GLY A 77 37.69 -15.02 -29.38
N LEU A 78 38.56 -14.14 -28.87
CA LEU A 78 38.15 -12.99 -28.06
C LEU A 78 37.37 -11.96 -28.89
N LYS A 79 37.84 -11.62 -30.09
CA LYS A 79 37.14 -10.69 -30.99
C LYS A 79 35.79 -11.23 -31.45
N GLU A 80 35.67 -12.53 -31.70
CA GLU A 80 34.42 -13.16 -32.11
C GLU A 80 33.38 -13.16 -30.99
N ARG A 81 33.80 -13.43 -29.74
CA ARG A 81 32.92 -13.26 -28.56
C ARG A 81 32.49 -11.81 -28.36
N GLN A 82 33.38 -10.84 -28.59
CA GLN A 82 33.03 -9.41 -28.52
C GLN A 82 32.00 -9.05 -29.60
N LEU A 83 32.15 -9.58 -30.82
CA LEU A 83 31.25 -9.30 -31.93
C LEU A 83 29.85 -9.90 -31.70
N GLN A 84 29.78 -11.10 -31.10
CA GLN A 84 28.52 -11.69 -30.65
C GLN A 84 27.84 -10.85 -29.55
N LYS A 85 28.60 -10.35 -28.57
CA LYS A 85 28.08 -9.42 -27.55
C LYS A 85 27.53 -8.14 -28.16
N ILE A 86 28.23 -7.55 -29.12
CA ILE A 86 27.79 -6.33 -29.82
C ILE A 86 26.51 -6.59 -30.62
N GLN A 87 26.39 -7.73 -31.31
CA GLN A 87 25.16 -8.10 -32.02
C GLN A 87 23.96 -8.29 -31.08
N GLN A 88 24.17 -8.92 -29.93
CA GLN A 88 23.12 -9.05 -28.92
C GLN A 88 22.66 -7.68 -28.40
N LEU A 89 23.61 -6.79 -28.08
CA LEU A 89 23.31 -5.42 -27.66
C LEU A 89 22.55 -4.63 -28.74
N TYR A 90 22.93 -4.81 -30.02
CA TYR A 90 22.23 -4.15 -31.13
C TYR A 90 20.78 -4.61 -31.25
N ASN A 91 20.52 -5.91 -31.17
CA ASN A 91 19.16 -6.46 -31.23
C ASN A 91 18.30 -5.97 -30.04
N GLN A 92 18.89 -5.89 -28.84
CA GLN A 92 18.22 -5.33 -27.66
C GLN A 92 17.90 -3.83 -27.84
N LEU A 93 18.82 -3.07 -28.45
CA LEU A 93 18.62 -1.65 -28.74
C LEU A 93 17.47 -1.45 -29.74
N GLU A 94 17.37 -2.30 -30.76
CA GLU A 94 16.33 -2.24 -31.78
C GLU A 94 14.93 -2.50 -31.19
N VAL A 95 14.81 -3.53 -30.34
CA VAL A 95 13.57 -3.81 -29.60
C VAL A 95 13.22 -2.65 -28.66
N SER A 96 14.20 -2.11 -27.93
CA SER A 96 13.98 -0.96 -27.05
C SER A 96 13.50 0.27 -27.81
N TYR A 97 14.05 0.52 -29.00
CA TYR A 97 13.65 1.63 -29.85
C TYR A 97 12.19 1.51 -30.31
N GLU A 98 11.74 0.32 -30.69
CA GLU A 98 10.33 0.10 -31.05
C GLU A 98 9.37 0.35 -29.89
N VAL A 99 9.73 -0.08 -28.68
CA VAL A 99 8.93 0.15 -27.47
C VAL A 99 8.85 1.64 -27.14
N LEU A 100 9.98 2.35 -27.21
CA LEU A 100 10.05 3.81 -27.01
C LEU A 100 9.20 4.56 -28.02
N LYS A 101 9.20 4.12 -29.29
CA LYS A 101 8.40 4.71 -30.35
C LYS A 101 6.90 4.58 -30.06
N LYS A 102 6.43 3.38 -29.69
CA LYS A 102 5.02 3.17 -29.28
C LYS A 102 4.62 4.05 -28.10
N LYS A 103 5.48 4.14 -27.08
CA LYS A 103 5.22 4.97 -25.89
C LYS A 103 5.16 6.47 -26.21
N SER A 104 5.98 6.93 -27.17
CA SER A 104 5.91 8.29 -27.69
C SER A 104 4.57 8.57 -28.36
N ASP A 105 4.10 7.65 -29.20
CA ASP A 105 2.81 7.77 -29.89
C ASP A 105 1.65 7.81 -28.86
N ASP A 106 1.68 6.96 -27.83
CA ASP A 106 0.69 6.93 -26.75
C ASP A 106 0.65 8.24 -25.94
N LEU A 107 1.81 8.81 -25.62
CA LEU A 107 1.91 10.10 -24.92
C LEU A 107 1.39 11.26 -25.78
N GLU A 108 1.57 11.20 -27.10
CA GLU A 108 1.01 12.21 -28.01
C GLU A 108 -0.52 12.15 -28.02
N ILE A 109 -1.10 10.94 -28.00
CA ILE A 109 -2.56 10.73 -27.88
C ILE A 109 -3.07 11.26 -26.54
N GLN A 110 -2.40 10.96 -25.43
CA GLN A 110 -2.79 11.47 -24.11
C GLN A 110 -2.75 13.00 -24.05
N ASN A 111 -1.74 13.63 -24.64
CA ASN A 111 -1.66 15.09 -24.72
C ASN A 111 -2.79 15.71 -25.54
N LYS A 112 -3.20 15.06 -26.65
CA LYS A 112 -4.37 15.49 -27.42
C LYS A 112 -5.65 15.41 -26.59
N ASN A 113 -5.85 14.32 -25.84
CA ASN A 113 -7.01 14.15 -24.96
C ASN A 113 -7.05 15.18 -23.82
N LEU A 114 -5.90 15.49 -23.22
CA LEU A 114 -5.81 16.52 -22.17
C LEU A 114 -6.12 17.92 -22.70
N LYS A 115 -5.70 18.25 -23.93
CA LYS A 115 -6.05 19.53 -24.55
C LYS A 115 -7.57 19.67 -24.75
N ILE A 116 -8.23 18.63 -25.25
CA ILE A 116 -9.70 18.59 -25.40
C ILE A 116 -10.37 18.83 -24.04
N LYS A 117 -9.91 18.16 -22.98
CA LYS A 117 -10.48 18.30 -21.64
C LYS A 117 -10.27 19.69 -21.03
N ILE A 118 -9.16 20.35 -21.34
CA ILE A 118 -8.92 21.74 -20.94
C ILE A 118 -9.92 22.67 -21.65
N GLU A 119 -10.17 22.48 -22.94
CA GLU A 119 -11.16 23.27 -23.69
C GLU A 119 -12.58 23.08 -23.15
N GLU A 120 -12.98 21.86 -22.80
CA GLU A 120 -14.26 21.57 -22.14
C GLU A 120 -14.41 22.32 -20.81
N LEU A 121 -13.37 22.31 -19.97
CA LEU A 121 -13.39 23.00 -18.67
C LEU A 121 -13.44 24.53 -18.83
N ILE A 122 -12.75 25.09 -19.83
CA ILE A 122 -12.84 26.53 -20.14
C ILE A 122 -14.27 26.90 -20.55
N HIS A 123 -14.90 26.09 -21.40
CA HIS A 123 -16.27 26.32 -21.83
C HIS A 123 -17.27 26.24 -20.67
N GLN A 124 -17.15 25.23 -19.79
CA GLN A 124 -17.98 25.13 -18.58
C GLN A 124 -17.80 26.34 -17.65
N ASN A 125 -16.57 26.82 -17.49
CA ASN A 125 -16.30 27.99 -16.65
C ASN A 125 -16.93 29.27 -17.21
N GLN A 126 -16.92 29.44 -18.54
CA GLN A 126 -17.61 30.55 -19.20
C GLN A 126 -19.13 30.49 -19.00
N GLN A 127 -19.73 29.29 -19.08
CA GLN A 127 -21.16 29.11 -18.80
C GLN A 127 -21.52 29.46 -17.34
N ASN A 128 -20.72 28.99 -16.38
CA ASN A 128 -20.92 29.30 -14.96
C ASN A 128 -20.78 30.81 -14.69
N TYR A 129 -19.82 31.48 -15.35
CA TYR A 129 -19.66 32.92 -15.25
C TYR A 129 -20.86 33.68 -15.82
N HIS A 130 -21.44 33.21 -16.93
CA HIS A 130 -22.65 33.80 -17.48
C HIS A 130 -23.86 33.63 -16.55
N GLN A 131 -24.04 32.45 -15.96
CA GLN A 131 -25.09 32.20 -14.96
C GLN A 131 -24.95 33.12 -13.74
N TYR A 132 -23.72 33.34 -13.26
CA TYR A 132 -23.43 34.28 -12.17
C TYR A 132 -23.82 35.73 -12.53
N GLN A 133 -23.54 36.18 -13.74
CA GLN A 133 -23.95 37.52 -14.22
C GLN A 133 -25.48 37.67 -14.29
N VAL A 134 -26.19 36.61 -14.69
CA VAL A 134 -27.66 36.61 -14.73
C VAL A 134 -28.24 36.69 -13.31
N GLN A 135 -27.69 35.92 -12.35
CA GLN A 135 -28.14 35.96 -10.96
C GLN A 135 -27.88 37.31 -10.29
N THR A 136 -26.74 37.94 -10.57
CA THR A 136 -26.43 39.28 -10.03
C THR A 136 -27.36 40.36 -10.57
N LYS A 137 -27.75 40.31 -11.86
CA LYS A 137 -28.78 41.19 -12.42
C LYS A 137 -30.15 40.98 -11.76
N LEU A 138 -30.60 39.73 -11.64
CA LEU A 138 -31.85 39.37 -10.95
C LEU A 138 -31.89 39.88 -9.50
N SER A 139 -30.77 39.81 -8.79
CA SER A 139 -30.64 40.34 -7.43
C SER A 139 -30.74 41.88 -7.39
N GLY A 140 -30.20 42.57 -8.40
CA GLY A 140 -30.33 44.03 -8.54
C GLY A 140 -31.78 44.45 -8.74
N ASP A 141 -32.51 43.77 -9.63
CA ASP A 141 -33.92 44.05 -9.91
C ASP A 141 -34.81 43.79 -8.68
N LEU A 142 -34.51 42.74 -7.91
CA LEU A 142 -35.18 42.43 -6.64
C LEU A 142 -34.94 43.51 -5.59
N ASN A 143 -33.70 43.99 -5.43
CA ASN A 143 -33.39 45.07 -4.51
C ASN A 143 -34.16 46.35 -4.88
N GLN A 144 -34.24 46.69 -6.16
CA GLN A 144 -34.97 47.87 -6.62
C GLN A 144 -36.49 47.74 -6.36
N LYS A 145 -37.06 46.54 -6.50
CA LYS A 145 -38.46 46.27 -6.11
C LYS A 145 -38.68 46.44 -4.61
N VAL A 146 -37.75 45.98 -3.78
CA VAL A 146 -37.82 46.14 -2.31
C VAL A 146 -37.78 47.62 -1.95
N THR A 147 -36.84 48.40 -2.51
CA THR A 147 -36.75 49.85 -2.24
C THR A 147 -38.01 50.60 -2.68
N ASN A 148 -38.60 50.24 -3.82
CA ASN A 148 -39.87 50.84 -4.27
C ASN A 148 -41.06 50.46 -3.35
N LEU A 149 -41.07 49.25 -2.78
CA LEU A 149 -42.09 48.83 -1.81
C LEU A 149 -41.92 49.55 -0.47
N GLU A 150 -40.68 49.78 -0.03
CA GLU A 150 -40.36 50.57 1.17
C GLU A 150 -40.85 52.01 1.02
N GLN A 151 -40.57 52.67 -0.12
CA GLN A 151 -41.07 54.02 -0.40
C GLN A 151 -42.60 54.07 -0.43
N ARG A 152 -43.27 53.04 -0.97
CA ARG A 152 -44.74 52.98 -0.96
C ARG A 152 -45.31 52.76 0.44
N LEU A 153 -44.65 51.97 1.28
CA LEU A 153 -45.03 51.78 2.67
C LEU A 153 -44.85 53.06 3.50
N GLU A 154 -43.77 53.80 3.25
CA GLU A 154 -43.50 55.10 3.89
C GLU A 154 -44.60 56.11 3.54
N ILE A 155 -44.98 56.24 2.26
CA ILE A 155 -46.08 57.10 1.81
C ILE A 155 -47.42 56.70 2.46
N ILE A 156 -47.68 55.40 2.61
CA ILE A 156 -48.92 54.90 3.23
C ILE A 156 -48.94 55.18 4.75
N LEU A 157 -47.79 55.11 5.41
CA LEU A 157 -47.64 55.39 6.84
C LEU A 157 -47.68 56.90 7.16
N GLU A 158 -47.27 57.76 6.22
CA GLU A 158 -47.36 59.23 6.33
C GLU A 158 -48.74 59.81 5.98
N CYS A 159 -49.62 59.05 5.33
CA CYS A 159 -50.99 59.49 5.05
C CYS A 159 -51.91 59.24 6.25
N ASP A 160 -52.36 60.31 6.92
CA ASP A 160 -53.40 60.27 7.96
C ASP A 160 -54.76 59.81 7.40
N TYR A 161 -54.97 58.50 7.29
CA TYR A 161 -56.28 57.94 6.95
C TYR A 161 -57.17 57.83 8.20
N PRO A 162 -58.43 58.32 8.14
CA PRO A 162 -59.39 58.11 9.22
C PRO A 162 -59.66 56.61 9.38
N THR A 163 -59.48 56.15 10.62
CA THR A 163 -59.57 54.77 11.09
C THR A 163 -61.00 54.20 11.00
N GLU A 164 -61.43 53.70 9.84
CA GLU A 164 -62.70 52.93 9.78
C GLU A 164 -62.69 51.64 8.96
N ASN A 165 -61.63 51.28 8.21
CA ASN A 165 -61.64 50.04 7.43
C ASN A 165 -60.70 48.96 8.00
N ALA A 166 -61.26 48.04 8.80
CA ALA A 166 -60.55 46.92 9.42
C ALA A 166 -59.82 46.01 8.41
N ILE A 167 -60.33 45.93 7.16
CA ILE A 167 -59.72 45.18 6.06
C ILE A 167 -58.38 45.82 5.67
N ILE A 168 -58.34 47.14 5.50
CA ILE A 168 -57.11 47.88 5.14
C ILE A 168 -56.06 47.71 6.24
N ARG A 169 -56.47 47.77 7.51
CA ARG A 169 -55.57 47.56 8.65
C ARG A 169 -54.98 46.15 8.66
N LYS A 170 -55.78 45.13 8.35
CA LYS A 170 -55.31 43.74 8.22
C LYS A 170 -54.36 43.57 7.05
N THR A 171 -54.67 44.14 5.88
CA THR A 171 -53.79 44.09 4.70
C THR A 171 -52.48 44.83 4.94
N LEU A 172 -52.49 45.96 5.66
CA LEU A 172 -51.27 46.68 6.07
C LEU A 172 -50.42 45.86 7.04
N ILE A 173 -51.03 45.21 8.03
CA ILE A 173 -50.33 44.33 8.97
C ILE A 173 -49.73 43.13 8.23
N ASP A 174 -50.46 42.55 7.27
CA ASP A 174 -49.97 41.41 6.48
C ASP A 174 -48.83 41.83 5.54
N LEU A 175 -48.90 43.02 4.92
CA LEU A 175 -47.81 43.61 4.12
C LEU A 175 -46.57 43.93 4.96
N VAL A 176 -46.74 44.45 6.17
CA VAL A 176 -45.62 44.71 7.10
C VAL A 176 -44.97 43.39 7.53
N LYS A 177 -45.77 42.36 7.86
CA LYS A 177 -45.25 41.03 8.19
C LYS A 177 -44.53 40.38 7.03
N GLU A 178 -45.04 40.52 5.81
CA GLU A 178 -44.40 40.01 4.60
C GLU A 178 -43.09 40.75 4.31
N CYS A 179 -43.04 42.07 4.49
CA CYS A 179 -41.81 42.85 4.37
C CYS A 179 -40.77 42.49 5.44
N GLU A 180 -41.19 42.31 6.69
CA GLU A 180 -40.28 41.84 7.76
C GLU A 180 -39.74 40.43 7.50
N LYS A 181 -40.56 39.55 6.92
CA LYS A 181 -40.14 38.21 6.54
C LYS A 181 -39.12 38.28 5.39
N GLN A 182 -39.40 39.05 4.34
CA GLN A 182 -38.48 39.25 3.23
C GLN A 182 -37.16 39.89 3.68
N LYS A 183 -37.20 40.83 4.64
CA LYS A 183 -36.01 41.44 5.26
C LYS A 183 -35.14 40.42 6.00
N ARG A 184 -35.76 39.49 6.75
CA ARG A 184 -35.05 38.40 7.43
C ARG A 184 -34.41 37.44 6.43
N ASP A 185 -35.13 37.06 5.37
CA ASP A 185 -34.60 36.19 4.32
C ASP A 185 -33.44 36.85 3.56
N LEU A 186 -33.51 38.17 3.32
CA LEU A 186 -32.43 38.98 2.73
C LEU A 186 -31.19 39.04 3.63
N GLN A 187 -31.37 39.21 4.95
CA GLN A 187 -30.26 39.18 5.90
C GLN A 187 -29.56 37.82 5.92
N ILE A 188 -30.30 36.72 5.91
CA ILE A 188 -29.73 35.36 5.87
C ILE A 188 -28.91 35.18 4.59
N LYS A 189 -29.46 35.57 3.43
CA LYS A 189 -28.73 35.49 2.15
C LYS A 189 -27.50 36.39 2.10
N ASN A 190 -27.56 37.60 2.66
CA ASN A 190 -26.39 38.48 2.74
C ASN A 190 -25.28 37.90 3.63
N GLN A 191 -25.63 37.24 4.73
CA GLN A 191 -24.65 36.51 5.56
C GLN A 191 -24.02 35.34 4.81
N GLU A 192 -24.80 34.65 3.98
CA GLU A 192 -24.30 33.56 3.13
C GLU A 192 -23.37 34.09 2.03
N ILE A 193 -23.71 35.22 1.40
CA ILE A 193 -22.84 35.90 0.42
C ILE A 193 -21.51 36.32 1.06
N LEU A 194 -21.53 36.88 2.27
CA LEU A 194 -20.30 37.24 2.99
C LEU A 194 -19.42 36.02 3.28
N LYS A 195 -20.02 34.89 3.71
CA LYS A 195 -19.30 33.62 3.90
C LYS A 195 -18.68 33.12 2.60
N LEU A 196 -19.41 33.18 1.48
CA LEU A 196 -18.92 32.76 0.17
C LEU A 196 -17.81 33.70 -0.35
N GLN A 197 -17.89 35.01 -0.09
CA GLN A 197 -16.83 35.96 -0.43
C GLN A 197 -15.54 35.70 0.36
N ASP A 198 -15.64 35.38 1.65
CA ASP A 198 -14.47 35.01 2.46
C ASP A 198 -13.85 33.67 2.02
N GLN A 199 -14.68 32.69 1.67
CA GLN A 199 -14.19 31.43 1.08
C GLN A 199 -13.48 31.66 -0.26
N ASN A 200 -14.02 32.53 -1.11
CA ASN A 200 -13.40 32.85 -2.39
C ASN A 200 -12.06 33.58 -2.21
N LYS A 201 -11.98 34.56 -1.29
CA LYS A 201 -10.71 35.22 -0.92
C LYS A 201 -9.68 34.21 -0.42
N ASN A 202 -10.08 33.25 0.43
CA ASN A 202 -9.18 32.19 0.92
C ASN A 202 -8.69 31.27 -0.20
N CYS A 203 -9.56 30.90 -1.15
CA CYS A 203 -9.18 30.12 -2.33
C CYS A 203 -8.22 30.90 -3.24
N GLN A 204 -8.47 32.18 -3.51
CA GLN A 204 -7.57 33.02 -4.30
C GLN A 204 -6.20 33.23 -3.64
N GLN A 205 -6.14 33.37 -2.32
CA GLN A 205 -4.87 33.40 -1.59
C GLN A 205 -4.11 32.07 -1.72
N ARG A 206 -4.80 30.92 -1.67
CA ARG A 206 -4.19 29.60 -1.92
C ARG A 206 -3.67 29.45 -3.35
N ILE A 207 -4.44 29.88 -4.35
CA ILE A 207 -4.04 29.86 -5.76
C ILE A 207 -2.80 30.73 -5.97
N ASN A 208 -2.76 31.94 -5.38
CA ASN A 208 -1.60 32.83 -5.50
C ASN A 208 -0.35 32.22 -4.85
N LYS A 209 -0.47 31.58 -3.68
CA LYS A 209 0.64 30.85 -3.04
C LYS A 209 1.11 29.66 -3.89
N LEU A 210 0.19 28.92 -4.49
CA LEU A 210 0.51 27.80 -5.38
C LEU A 210 1.22 28.29 -6.65
N ASN A 211 0.73 29.36 -7.29
CA ASN A 211 1.35 29.96 -8.46
C ASN A 211 2.75 30.50 -8.17
N GLN A 212 2.94 31.16 -7.02
CA GLN A 212 4.27 31.57 -6.55
C GLN A 212 5.20 30.37 -6.36
N LYS A 213 4.72 29.27 -5.76
CA LYS A 213 5.49 28.04 -5.61
C LYS A 213 5.81 27.39 -6.96
N LEU A 214 4.90 27.45 -7.91
CA LEU A 214 5.05 26.92 -9.27
C LEU A 214 6.08 27.74 -10.07
N GLU A 215 6.06 29.06 -9.95
CA GLU A 215 7.08 29.97 -10.52
C GLU A 215 8.48 29.73 -9.91
N ILE A 216 8.57 29.51 -8.59
CA ILE A 216 9.84 29.16 -7.93
C ILE A 216 10.35 27.79 -8.42
N MET A 217 9.48 26.79 -8.56
CA MET A 217 9.86 25.48 -9.12
C MET A 217 10.28 25.56 -10.59
N LYS A 218 9.64 26.43 -11.39
CA LYS A 218 10.06 26.69 -12.78
C LYS A 218 11.42 27.37 -12.87
N LYS A 219 11.72 28.30 -11.97
CA LYS A 219 13.00 29.02 -11.93
C LYS A 219 14.15 28.17 -11.37
N ASN A 220 13.88 27.20 -10.49
CA ASN A 220 14.90 26.36 -9.87
C ASN A 220 15.21 25.07 -10.63
N CYS A 221 14.49 24.75 -11.70
CA CYS A 221 14.74 23.54 -12.48
C CYS A 221 15.97 23.74 -13.38
N THR A 222 17.16 23.44 -12.86
CA THR A 222 18.39 23.39 -13.64
C THR A 222 18.46 22.10 -14.44
N VAL A 223 19.08 22.14 -15.62
CA VAL A 223 19.20 21.01 -16.58
C VAL A 223 19.75 19.73 -15.92
N ARG A 224 20.53 19.84 -14.84
CA ARG A 224 21.04 18.70 -14.04
C ARG A 224 19.97 17.94 -13.24
N GLU A 225 18.86 18.57 -12.86
CA GLU A 225 17.78 17.89 -12.12
C GLU A 225 16.83 17.13 -13.06
N LEU A 226 16.74 17.55 -14.33
CA LEU A 226 16.00 16.85 -15.38
C LEU A 226 16.66 15.54 -15.79
N GLU A 227 18.00 15.46 -15.78
CA GLU A 227 18.75 14.21 -16.02
C GLU A 227 18.54 13.18 -14.90
N ASN A 228 18.41 13.64 -13.65
CA ASN A 228 18.10 12.77 -12.51
C ASN A 228 16.64 12.26 -12.55
N TYR A 229 15.69 13.10 -12.97
CA TYR A 229 14.28 12.70 -13.11
C TYR A 229 14.00 11.75 -14.29
N SER A 230 14.79 11.83 -15.37
CA SER A 230 14.72 10.87 -16.47
C SER A 230 15.31 9.50 -16.09
N SER A 231 16.27 9.47 -15.17
CA SER A 231 16.88 8.24 -14.66
C SER A 231 15.93 7.49 -13.72
N GLU A 232 15.22 8.20 -12.82
CA GLU A 232 14.25 7.58 -11.89
C GLU A 232 12.95 7.07 -12.54
N LYS A 233 12.58 7.53 -13.75
CA LYS A 233 11.35 7.09 -14.44
C LYS A 233 11.56 5.97 -15.47
N LEU A 234 12.81 5.63 -15.79
CA LEU A 234 13.13 4.44 -16.60
C LEU A 234 13.11 3.15 -15.73
N GLU A 235 13.20 3.26 -14.41
CA GLU A 235 13.27 2.14 -13.46
C GLU A 235 11.93 1.42 -13.16
N THR A 236 10.80 1.87 -13.71
CA THR A 236 9.51 1.23 -13.42
C THR A 236 9.08 0.14 -14.40
N ASN A 237 9.75 -0.02 -15.55
CA ASN A 237 9.30 -0.95 -16.61
C ASN A 237 10.30 -2.05 -17.01
N THR A 238 11.44 -2.18 -16.34
CA THR A 238 12.42 -3.25 -16.59
C THR A 238 12.66 -4.05 -15.31
N LEU A 239 11.66 -4.83 -14.89
CA LEU A 239 11.72 -5.64 -13.66
C LEU A 239 12.44 -6.98 -13.82
N ASP A 240 12.75 -7.43 -15.04
CA ASP A 240 13.37 -8.76 -15.24
C ASP A 240 14.90 -8.72 -15.48
N ASP A 241 15.46 -7.66 -16.09
CA ASP A 241 16.92 -7.61 -16.39
C ASP A 241 17.78 -6.87 -15.35
N GLN A 242 17.18 -6.21 -14.34
CA GLN A 242 17.93 -5.61 -13.21
C GLN A 242 18.26 -6.62 -12.08
N GLN A 243 17.90 -7.90 -12.25
CA GLN A 243 18.21 -8.97 -11.27
C GLN A 243 19.70 -9.35 -11.20
N GLN A 244 20.59 -8.66 -11.94
CA GLN A 244 22.02 -9.01 -11.98
C GLN A 244 23.01 -7.97 -11.46
N ASP A 245 22.62 -6.73 -11.11
CA ASP A 245 23.53 -5.81 -10.38
C ASP A 245 23.50 -6.09 -8.86
N PRO A 246 24.57 -6.67 -8.27
CA PRO A 246 24.60 -7.06 -6.87
C PRO A 246 24.69 -5.85 -5.93
N THR A 247 24.92 -4.63 -6.44
CA THR A 247 25.01 -3.41 -5.61
C THR A 247 23.64 -2.81 -5.26
N GLN A 248 22.55 -3.27 -5.88
CA GLN A 248 21.19 -2.75 -5.68
C GLN A 248 20.38 -3.50 -4.61
N ILE A 249 20.94 -3.64 -3.41
CA ILE A 249 20.37 -4.41 -2.29
C ILE A 249 18.93 -3.98 -1.96
N LEU A 250 18.70 -2.66 -1.89
CA LEU A 250 17.39 -2.08 -1.55
C LEU A 250 16.35 -2.28 -2.65
N ILE A 251 16.75 -2.32 -3.93
CA ILE A 251 15.82 -2.48 -5.06
C ILE A 251 15.33 -3.93 -5.14
N ARG A 252 16.23 -4.90 -4.90
CA ARG A 252 15.88 -6.32 -4.90
C ARG A 252 15.03 -6.71 -3.69
N TYR A 253 15.28 -6.08 -2.53
CA TYR A 253 14.64 -6.42 -1.26
C TYR A 253 14.66 -7.94 -0.96
N GLN A 254 15.79 -8.58 -1.29
CA GLN A 254 16.05 -10.00 -1.09
C GLN A 254 17.48 -10.19 -0.57
N PRO A 255 17.71 -11.16 0.34
CA PRO A 255 19.06 -11.56 0.71
C PRO A 255 19.77 -12.21 -0.48
N PHE A 256 21.10 -12.07 -0.56
CA PHE A 256 21.92 -12.67 -1.61
C PHE A 256 22.38 -14.06 -1.17
N ASP A 257 22.48 -14.98 -2.14
CA ASP A 257 23.00 -16.33 -1.90
C ASP A 257 24.51 -16.34 -1.62
N ASN A 258 25.23 -15.29 -2.07
CA ASN A 258 26.66 -15.13 -1.87
C ASN A 258 27.03 -13.68 -1.46
N LEU A 259 28.29 -13.48 -1.04
CA LEU A 259 28.79 -12.18 -0.58
C LEU A 259 29.50 -11.37 -1.68
N ASP A 260 29.32 -11.76 -2.95
CA ASP A 260 30.02 -11.17 -4.10
C ASP A 260 29.68 -9.68 -4.27
N TYR A 261 28.53 -9.24 -3.76
CA TYR A 261 28.16 -7.82 -3.75
C TYR A 261 29.20 -6.94 -3.04
N ARG A 262 29.90 -7.47 -2.02
CA ARG A 262 30.93 -6.71 -1.30
C ARG A 262 32.17 -6.49 -2.15
N VAL A 263 32.54 -7.47 -2.97
CA VAL A 263 33.66 -7.36 -3.93
C VAL A 263 33.26 -6.46 -5.11
N ASN A 264 32.01 -6.54 -5.56
CA ASN A 264 31.49 -5.74 -6.67
C ASN A 264 31.18 -4.28 -6.27
N ALA A 265 30.98 -4.00 -4.98
CA ALA A 265 30.81 -2.63 -4.47
C ALA A 265 32.15 -1.87 -4.33
N LEU A 266 33.29 -2.55 -4.49
CA LEU A 266 34.60 -1.88 -4.54
C LEU A 266 34.78 -1.12 -5.85
N LYS A 267 35.68 -0.13 -5.85
CA LYS A 267 36.15 0.48 -7.11
C LYS A 267 36.66 -0.63 -8.04
N ILE A 268 36.41 -0.50 -9.35
CA ILE A 268 36.74 -1.52 -10.37
C ILE A 268 38.17 -2.05 -10.18
N GLU A 269 39.14 -1.13 -10.06
CA GLU A 269 40.56 -1.46 -9.85
C GLU A 269 40.82 -2.34 -8.60
N PHE A 270 40.05 -2.14 -7.53
CA PHE A 270 40.16 -2.93 -6.30
C PHE A 270 39.35 -4.23 -6.38
N SER A 271 38.21 -4.22 -7.08
CA SER A 271 37.42 -5.42 -7.37
C SER A 271 38.24 -6.41 -8.18
N ASP A 272 38.94 -5.93 -9.22
CA ASP A 272 39.79 -6.73 -10.09
C ASP A 272 40.95 -7.37 -9.30
N ILE A 273 41.56 -6.64 -8.37
CA ILE A 273 42.64 -7.17 -7.50
C ILE A 273 42.13 -8.30 -6.59
N ILE A 274 40.94 -8.14 -6.01
CA ILE A 274 40.35 -9.15 -5.13
C ILE A 274 39.89 -10.37 -5.94
N LYS A 275 39.30 -10.16 -7.12
CA LYS A 275 38.94 -11.25 -8.05
C LYS A 275 40.17 -11.99 -8.54
N ASP A 276 41.26 -11.29 -8.86
CA ASP A 276 42.53 -11.92 -9.21
C ASP A 276 43.07 -12.80 -8.07
N LEU A 277 42.94 -12.36 -6.82
CA LEU A 277 43.31 -13.15 -5.65
C LEU A 277 42.41 -14.40 -5.51
N GLU A 278 41.11 -14.27 -5.76
CA GLU A 278 40.14 -15.37 -5.72
C GLU A 278 40.37 -16.39 -6.84
N GLU A 279 40.61 -15.93 -8.07
CA GLU A 279 40.76 -16.77 -9.27
C GLU A 279 42.14 -17.45 -9.36
N GLN A 280 43.21 -16.72 -9.02
CA GLN A 280 44.59 -17.20 -9.20
C GLN A 280 45.16 -17.85 -7.93
N GLY A 281 44.51 -17.63 -6.78
CA GLY A 281 44.96 -18.15 -5.49
C GLY A 281 46.15 -17.38 -4.89
N THR A 282 46.34 -17.57 -3.59
CA THR A 282 47.26 -16.77 -2.75
C THR A 282 48.72 -16.84 -3.20
N SER A 283 49.20 -18.00 -3.65
CA SER A 283 50.61 -18.19 -4.05
C SER A 283 50.97 -17.43 -5.32
N ILE A 284 50.12 -17.50 -6.35
CA ILE A 284 50.35 -16.84 -7.65
C ILE A 284 50.17 -15.33 -7.51
N PHE A 285 49.14 -14.90 -6.77
CA PHE A 285 48.91 -13.49 -6.47
C PHE A 285 50.11 -12.86 -5.74
N THR A 286 50.64 -13.53 -4.71
CA THR A 286 51.78 -13.01 -3.94
C THR A 286 53.04 -12.88 -4.80
N GLN A 287 53.29 -13.82 -5.72
CA GLN A 287 54.41 -13.74 -6.65
C GLN A 287 54.30 -12.55 -7.62
N LYS A 288 53.11 -12.29 -8.17
CA LYS A 288 52.84 -11.13 -9.04
C LYS A 288 52.94 -9.80 -8.27
N MET A 289 52.45 -9.78 -7.05
CA MET A 289 52.54 -8.62 -6.17
C MET A 289 53.99 -8.28 -5.83
N LEU A 290 54.85 -9.26 -5.53
CA LEU A 290 56.28 -9.03 -5.25
C LEU A 290 57.07 -8.49 -6.46
N GLN A 291 56.53 -8.65 -7.67
CA GLN A 291 57.10 -8.08 -8.91
C GLN A 291 56.61 -6.65 -9.19
N SER A 292 55.67 -6.13 -8.39
CA SER A 292 55.10 -4.79 -8.54
C SER A 292 55.95 -3.72 -7.86
N SER A 293 55.67 -2.43 -8.12
CA SER A 293 56.37 -1.33 -7.44
C SER A 293 56.10 -1.32 -5.93
N GLN A 294 57.05 -0.81 -5.12
CA GLN A 294 56.88 -0.71 -3.66
C GLN A 294 55.60 0.05 -3.24
N LYS A 295 55.18 1.03 -4.04
CA LYS A 295 53.95 1.78 -3.82
C LYS A 295 52.71 0.90 -4.03
N GLN A 296 52.64 0.17 -5.14
CA GLN A 296 51.54 -0.76 -5.45
C GLN A 296 51.45 -1.92 -4.45
N ILE A 297 52.60 -2.45 -4.01
CA ILE A 297 52.67 -3.47 -2.96
C ILE A 297 51.99 -2.97 -1.68
N ARG A 298 52.30 -1.73 -1.25
CA ARG A 298 51.67 -1.16 -0.05
C ARG A 298 50.17 -0.96 -0.22
N GLU A 299 49.73 -0.45 -1.37
CA GLU A 299 48.31 -0.25 -1.69
C GLU A 299 47.53 -1.57 -1.72
N GLN A 300 48.10 -2.62 -2.31
CA GLN A 300 47.49 -3.95 -2.35
C GLN A 300 47.42 -4.62 -0.96
N ILE A 301 48.49 -4.53 -0.15
CA ILE A 301 48.47 -5.02 1.25
C ILE A 301 47.41 -4.28 2.06
N GLN A 302 47.36 -2.95 1.93
CA GLN A 302 46.38 -2.13 2.63
C GLN A 302 44.95 -2.51 2.22
N LEU A 303 44.71 -2.72 0.92
CA LEU A 303 43.42 -3.18 0.42
C LEU A 303 43.05 -4.53 1.02
N ILE A 304 43.89 -5.56 0.88
CA ILE A 304 43.59 -6.92 1.37
C ILE A 304 43.37 -6.93 2.88
N THR A 305 44.20 -6.22 3.63
CA THR A 305 44.08 -6.13 5.09
C THR A 305 42.79 -5.41 5.48
N SER A 306 42.42 -4.33 4.78
CA SER A 306 41.16 -3.61 5.01
C SER A 306 39.94 -4.47 4.68
N GLN A 307 39.97 -5.24 3.60
CA GLN A 307 38.90 -6.17 3.24
C GLN A 307 38.79 -7.28 4.28
N TYR A 308 39.90 -7.90 4.69
CA TYR A 308 39.89 -8.92 5.72
C TYR A 308 39.27 -8.44 7.05
N LEU A 309 39.66 -7.24 7.51
CA LEU A 309 39.04 -6.63 8.70
C LEU A 309 37.55 -6.37 8.49
N SER A 310 37.17 -5.86 7.33
CA SER A 310 35.78 -5.60 6.97
C SER A 310 34.93 -6.89 6.94
N TYR A 311 35.45 -8.01 6.43
CA TYR A 311 34.78 -9.32 6.47
C TYR A 311 34.69 -9.90 7.88
N LYS A 312 35.72 -9.71 8.71
CA LYS A 312 35.69 -10.12 10.12
C LYS A 312 34.60 -9.36 10.90
N ASP A 313 34.52 -8.05 10.72
CA ASP A 313 33.52 -7.21 11.38
C ASP A 313 32.10 -7.53 10.91
N PHE A 314 31.92 -7.73 9.59
CA PHE A 314 30.67 -8.20 9.01
C PHE A 314 30.22 -9.53 9.61
N SER A 315 31.12 -10.53 9.64
CA SER A 315 30.83 -11.84 10.23
C SER A 315 30.48 -11.74 11.71
N GLY A 316 31.17 -10.88 12.46
CA GLY A 316 30.85 -10.59 13.86
C GLY A 316 29.44 -10.03 14.04
N LYS A 317 29.09 -9.00 13.27
CA LYS A 317 27.75 -8.38 13.29
C LYS A 317 26.65 -9.34 12.84
N LEU A 318 26.89 -10.13 11.80
CA LEU A 318 25.94 -11.14 11.31
C LEU A 318 25.69 -12.24 12.36
N ASN A 319 26.74 -12.75 13.00
CA ASN A 319 26.59 -13.73 14.07
C ASN A 319 25.83 -13.18 15.27
N MET A 320 26.08 -11.92 15.63
CA MET A 320 25.32 -11.22 16.67
C MET A 320 23.85 -11.08 16.27
N MET A 321 23.59 -10.68 15.03
CA MET A 321 22.24 -10.58 14.47
C MET A 321 21.50 -11.92 14.54
N LEU A 322 22.11 -13.01 14.08
CA LEU A 322 21.52 -14.35 14.13
C LEU A 322 21.12 -14.76 15.55
N LYS A 323 21.98 -14.49 16.55
CA LYS A 323 21.65 -14.73 17.97
C LYS A 323 20.42 -13.92 18.40
N GLN A 324 20.34 -12.64 18.02
CA GLN A 324 19.19 -11.80 18.35
C GLN A 324 17.90 -12.25 17.64
N LEU A 325 17.99 -12.71 16.39
CA LEU A 325 16.83 -13.25 15.66
C LEU A 325 16.26 -14.51 16.33
N ILE A 326 17.13 -15.43 16.78
CA ILE A 326 16.72 -16.64 17.52
C ILE A 326 16.00 -16.26 18.81
N LEU A 327 16.48 -15.25 19.53
CA LEU A 327 15.83 -14.76 20.75
C LEU A 327 14.49 -14.09 20.45
N LEU A 328 14.43 -13.26 19.41
CA LEU A 328 13.21 -12.58 18.97
C LEU A 328 12.09 -13.57 18.60
N PHE A 329 12.45 -14.69 17.98
CA PHE A 329 11.48 -15.74 17.61
C PHE A 329 10.79 -16.37 18.83
N LYS A 330 11.49 -16.48 19.96
CA LYS A 330 10.98 -17.12 21.18
C LYS A 330 10.03 -16.22 22.00
N ILE A 331 9.86 -14.96 21.61
CA ILE A 331 9.00 -14.02 22.31
C ILE A 331 7.57 -14.22 21.79
N ASP A 332 6.59 -14.42 22.68
CA ASP A 332 5.19 -14.60 22.26
C ASP A 332 4.47 -13.27 22.06
N SER A 333 4.68 -12.32 22.96
CA SER A 333 3.97 -11.03 22.97
C SER A 333 4.51 -10.07 21.90
N LEU A 334 3.62 -9.54 21.05
CA LEU A 334 3.96 -8.54 20.05
C LEU A 334 4.66 -7.32 20.68
N GLN A 335 4.15 -6.82 21.82
CA GLN A 335 4.73 -5.65 22.49
C GLN A 335 6.18 -5.91 22.94
N GLN A 336 6.45 -7.12 23.46
CA GLN A 336 7.80 -7.53 23.83
C GLN A 336 8.69 -7.66 22.59
N LYS A 337 8.17 -8.14 21.45
CA LYS A 337 8.91 -8.15 20.17
C LYS A 337 9.29 -6.72 19.73
N LEU A 338 8.36 -5.76 19.79
CA LEU A 338 8.64 -4.36 19.41
C LEU A 338 9.74 -3.76 20.29
N GLN A 339 9.66 -3.99 21.61
CA GLN A 339 10.65 -3.52 22.56
C GLN A 339 12.01 -4.20 22.35
N PHE A 340 12.02 -5.51 22.09
CA PHE A 340 13.23 -6.27 21.84
C PHE A 340 13.97 -5.77 20.61
N ILE A 341 13.27 -5.52 19.50
CA ILE A 341 13.87 -4.96 18.28
C ILE A 341 14.51 -3.61 18.61
N ALA A 342 13.78 -2.76 19.33
CA ALA A 342 14.25 -1.43 19.65
C ALA A 342 15.49 -1.39 20.54
N GLN A 343 15.67 -2.37 21.43
CA GLN A 343 16.81 -2.42 22.34
C GLN A 343 18.02 -3.14 21.72
N ASN A 344 17.79 -4.23 20.97
CA ASN A 344 18.85 -5.16 20.61
C ASN A 344 19.40 -5.01 19.19
N PHE A 345 18.79 -4.21 18.30
CA PHE A 345 19.34 -4.05 16.95
C PHE A 345 20.12 -2.75 16.75
N LYS A 346 19.98 -1.75 17.64
CA LYS A 346 20.73 -0.47 17.55
C LYS A 346 22.23 -0.65 17.39
N HIS A 347 22.83 -1.59 18.12
CA HIS A 347 24.27 -1.82 18.12
C HIS A 347 24.77 -2.59 16.89
N ILE A 348 23.93 -3.42 16.26
CA ILE A 348 24.26 -4.11 15.01
C ILE A 348 24.40 -3.09 13.88
N PHE A 349 23.45 -2.16 13.80
CA PHE A 349 23.35 -1.12 12.77
C PHE A 349 24.03 0.21 13.15
N GLN A 350 24.73 0.24 14.30
CA GLN A 350 25.41 1.43 14.82
C GLN A 350 24.55 2.70 14.73
N CYS A 351 23.31 2.64 15.17
CA CYS A 351 22.35 3.75 15.05
C CYS A 351 21.72 4.12 16.39
N GLN A 352 21.17 5.33 16.47
CA GLN A 352 20.48 5.80 17.67
C GLN A 352 19.13 5.10 17.86
N ASN A 353 18.42 4.83 16.77
CA ASN A 353 17.10 4.22 16.81
C ASN A 353 17.02 3.01 15.88
N ALA A 354 16.53 1.91 16.44
CA ALA A 354 15.94 0.79 15.73
C ALA A 354 14.50 0.73 16.22
N ARG A 355 13.50 0.69 15.34
CA ARG A 355 12.10 0.59 15.75
C ARG A 355 11.33 -0.28 14.77
N PHE A 356 10.35 -0.98 15.31
CA PHE A 356 9.44 -1.75 14.51
C PHE A 356 8.03 -1.20 14.70
N TRP A 357 7.51 -0.62 13.63
CA TRP A 357 6.21 -0.01 13.59
C TRP A 357 5.22 -0.98 13.00
N VAL A 358 4.15 -1.27 13.73
CA VAL A 358 3.06 -2.13 13.26
C VAL A 358 1.91 -1.26 12.82
N LEU A 359 1.36 -1.55 11.64
CA LEU A 359 0.23 -0.84 11.10
C LEU A 359 -1.04 -1.36 11.77
N ASP A 360 -1.71 -0.48 12.51
CA ASP A 360 -3.10 -0.69 12.83
C ASP A 360 -3.93 -0.37 11.58
N ALA A 361 -4.26 -1.41 10.82
CA ALA A 361 -5.05 -1.30 9.60
C ALA A 361 -6.45 -0.72 9.85
N GLN A 362 -6.97 -0.76 11.09
CA GLN A 362 -8.28 -0.20 11.43
C GLN A 362 -8.23 1.32 11.64
N ILE A 363 -7.11 1.85 12.11
CA ILE A 363 -6.96 3.28 12.46
C ILE A 363 -6.12 4.01 11.40
N GLY A 364 -5.37 3.27 10.56
CA GLY A 364 -4.41 3.86 9.62
C GLY A 364 -3.26 4.56 10.33
N ILE A 365 -2.90 4.08 11.52
CA ILE A 365 -1.83 4.61 12.35
C ILE A 365 -0.80 3.50 12.58
N LEU A 366 0.45 3.86 12.45
CA LEU A 366 1.57 3.02 12.85
C LEU A 366 1.83 3.20 14.34
N TYR A 367 1.97 2.11 15.07
CA TYR A 367 2.38 2.16 16.47
C TYR A 367 3.64 1.34 16.69
N THR A 368 4.45 1.77 17.66
CA THR A 368 5.67 1.08 18.07
C THR A 368 5.68 0.91 19.59
N ASN A 369 6.77 0.34 20.11
CA ASN A 369 7.05 0.31 21.55
C ASN A 369 6.82 1.66 22.23
N ASN A 370 6.40 1.64 23.50
CA ASN A 370 6.02 2.82 24.30
C ASN A 370 4.78 3.57 23.79
N ASN A 371 3.92 2.91 23.00
CA ASN A 371 2.66 3.47 22.48
C ASN A 371 2.84 4.76 21.66
N GLN A 372 4.02 4.98 21.08
CA GLN A 372 4.21 6.05 20.09
C GLN A 372 3.37 5.73 18.86
N ARG A 373 2.75 6.76 18.28
CA ARG A 373 1.80 6.62 17.18
C ARG A 373 2.15 7.58 16.06
N ALA A 374 2.16 7.08 14.83
CA ALA A 374 2.56 7.81 13.64
C ALA A 374 1.48 7.71 12.54
N ILE A 375 1.20 8.83 11.86
CA ILE A 375 0.27 8.85 10.73
C ILE A 375 0.96 8.31 9.47
N ILE A 376 0.30 7.37 8.78
CA ILE A 376 0.84 6.77 7.55
C ILE A 376 0.94 7.71 6.35
N ASN A 377 0.19 8.82 6.33
CA ASN A 377 0.12 9.75 5.21
C ASN A 377 1.08 10.95 5.33
N LYS A 378 2.04 10.93 6.26
CA LYS A 378 3.00 12.01 6.47
C LYS A 378 4.43 11.50 6.58
N GLY A 379 5.37 12.30 6.12
CA GLY A 379 6.81 12.02 6.19
C GLY A 379 7.26 10.88 5.27
N SER A 380 8.50 10.43 5.47
CA SER A 380 9.12 9.31 4.75
C SER A 380 8.35 8.00 4.88
N PHE A 381 7.59 7.81 5.97
CA PHE A 381 6.72 6.63 6.14
C PHE A 381 5.64 6.54 5.05
N SER A 382 5.06 7.68 4.68
CA SER A 382 4.05 7.74 3.61
C SER A 382 4.62 7.38 2.26
N GLU A 383 5.85 7.82 2.01
CA GLU A 383 6.54 7.51 0.76
C GLU A 383 6.85 6.02 0.66
N LEU A 384 7.33 5.40 1.74
CA LEU A 384 7.59 3.96 1.78
C LEU A 384 6.31 3.15 1.54
N ILE A 385 5.20 3.51 2.21
CA ILE A 385 3.93 2.82 2.03
C ILE A 385 3.40 2.99 0.60
N ARG A 386 3.64 4.14 -0.03
CA ARG A 386 3.24 4.39 -1.42
C ARG A 386 4.11 3.65 -2.43
N LEU A 387 5.42 3.62 -2.21
CA LEU A 387 6.38 3.04 -3.14
C LEU A 387 6.54 1.52 -2.97
N LEU A 388 6.15 0.98 -1.82
CA LEU A 388 6.29 -0.45 -1.47
C LEU A 388 7.73 -0.96 -1.63
N LYS A 389 8.72 -0.09 -1.39
CA LYS A 389 10.15 -0.40 -1.48
C LYS A 389 10.91 0.16 -0.29
N PRO A 390 12.05 -0.44 0.08
CA PRO A 390 12.96 0.15 1.06
C PRO A 390 13.41 1.56 0.66
N ILE A 391 13.63 2.41 1.64
CA ILE A 391 14.05 3.80 1.44
C ILE A 391 15.29 4.09 2.29
N HIS A 392 16.32 4.64 1.66
CA HIS A 392 17.48 5.24 2.33
C HIS A 392 17.52 6.75 2.05
N LYS A 393 17.45 7.57 3.10
CA LYS A 393 17.31 9.03 2.97
C LYS A 393 18.09 9.82 4.04
N ARG A 394 18.56 11.03 3.70
CA ARG A 394 19.27 12.00 4.57
C ARG A 394 18.51 13.32 4.81
N GLU A 395 18.36 13.74 6.06
CA GLU A 395 17.71 14.99 6.50
C GLU A 395 16.25 15.13 6.03
N TYR A 396 15.35 14.35 6.63
CA TYR A 396 13.94 14.34 6.22
C TYR A 396 12.97 14.39 7.39
N ASN A 397 11.75 14.83 7.07
CA ASN A 397 10.59 14.59 7.90
C ASN A 397 10.30 13.08 7.89
N LEU A 398 10.66 12.40 8.97
CA LEU A 398 10.51 10.96 9.09
C LEU A 398 9.04 10.57 9.19
N LEU A 399 8.36 11.14 10.20
CA LEU A 399 7.00 10.82 10.55
C LEU A 399 6.34 11.96 11.32
N TYR A 400 5.01 11.93 11.41
CA TYR A 400 4.24 12.81 12.28
C TYR A 400 3.75 12.03 13.50
N ASN A 401 4.24 12.37 14.69
CA ASN A 401 3.85 11.75 15.95
C ASN A 401 2.50 12.33 16.42
N THR A 402 1.47 11.50 16.50
CA THR A 402 0.13 11.95 16.92
C THR A 402 0.02 12.23 18.40
N ASN A 403 0.86 11.60 19.24
CA ASN A 403 0.79 11.80 20.69
C ASN A 403 1.29 13.19 21.07
N GLU A 404 2.34 13.66 20.40
CA GLU A 404 2.96 14.96 20.65
C GLU A 404 2.47 16.04 19.68
N ASN A 405 1.76 15.66 18.60
CA ASN A 405 1.39 16.54 17.50
C ASN A 405 2.56 17.27 16.83
N VAL A 406 3.71 16.59 16.73
CA VAL A 406 4.95 17.14 16.17
C VAL A 406 5.46 16.25 15.03
N SER A 407 6.05 16.89 14.00
CA SER A 407 6.79 16.16 12.97
C SER A 407 8.19 15.84 13.50
N ILE A 408 8.55 14.55 13.48
CA ILE A 408 9.87 14.08 13.88
C ILE A 408 10.77 14.10 12.65
N TYR A 409 11.92 14.75 12.79
CA TYR A 409 12.94 14.81 11.75
C TYR A 409 14.12 13.92 12.14
N THR A 410 14.79 13.38 11.13
CA THR A 410 15.99 12.57 11.30
C THR A 410 17.04 12.97 10.29
N ASN A 411 18.30 12.93 10.70
CA ASN A 411 19.44 13.22 9.84
C ASN A 411 19.63 12.13 8.79
N GLN A 412 19.24 10.90 9.09
CA GLN A 412 19.31 9.78 8.16
C GLN A 412 18.43 8.62 8.60
N CYS A 413 17.82 7.94 7.64
CA CYS A 413 17.02 6.75 7.91
C CYS A 413 17.14 5.69 6.82
N LEU A 414 17.13 4.44 7.27
CA LEU A 414 16.79 3.25 6.48
C LEU A 414 15.42 2.77 6.92
N LEU A 415 14.51 2.67 5.96
CA LEU A 415 13.14 2.23 6.20
C LEU A 415 12.83 1.03 5.33
N TYR A 416 12.26 -0.03 5.90
CA TYR A 416 11.85 -1.23 5.18
C TYR A 416 10.35 -1.50 5.34
N PRO A 417 9.61 -1.70 4.25
CA PRO A 417 8.22 -2.12 4.31
C PRO A 417 8.12 -3.58 4.73
N ILE A 418 7.19 -3.88 5.62
CA ILE A 418 6.96 -5.23 6.13
C ILE A 418 5.67 -5.71 5.52
N PHE A 419 5.72 -6.82 4.81
CA PHE A 419 4.58 -7.32 4.04
C PHE A 419 3.87 -8.51 4.68
N ASP A 420 2.55 -8.58 4.47
CA ASP A 420 1.79 -9.81 4.65
C ASP A 420 1.93 -10.76 3.43
N GLN A 421 1.28 -11.91 3.50
CA GLN A 421 1.25 -12.90 2.42
C GLN A 421 0.65 -12.35 1.11
N ASN A 422 -0.18 -11.30 1.19
CA ASN A 422 -0.81 -10.63 0.05
C ASN A 422 0.00 -9.42 -0.44
N LYS A 423 1.26 -9.26 0.01
CA LYS A 423 2.13 -8.13 -0.32
C LYS A 423 1.57 -6.76 0.12
N ARG A 424 0.71 -6.73 1.14
CA ARG A 424 0.23 -5.49 1.76
C ARG A 424 1.15 -5.10 2.90
N VAL A 425 1.42 -3.80 3.05
CA VAL A 425 2.26 -3.29 4.13
C VAL A 425 1.51 -3.43 5.46
N ILE A 426 2.08 -4.21 6.38
CA ILE A 426 1.61 -4.43 7.75
C ILE A 426 2.48 -3.73 8.79
N GLY A 427 3.60 -3.16 8.37
CA GLY A 427 4.51 -2.44 9.27
C GLY A 427 5.68 -1.79 8.55
N VAL A 428 6.47 -1.07 9.32
CA VAL A 428 7.69 -0.40 8.87
C VAL A 428 8.80 -0.70 9.87
N LEU A 429 9.91 -1.25 9.38
CA LEU A 429 11.14 -1.34 10.15
C LEU A 429 11.96 -0.07 9.91
N GLU A 430 12.27 0.65 10.99
CA GLU A 430 13.01 1.91 10.98
C GLU A 430 14.38 1.72 11.63
N MET A 431 15.44 2.09 10.91
CA MET A 431 16.75 2.39 11.49
C MET A 431 17.05 3.86 11.22
N SER A 432 17.31 4.66 12.26
CA SER A 432 17.54 6.10 12.09
C SER A 432 18.69 6.64 12.93
N ASN A 433 19.30 7.71 12.41
CA ASN A 433 20.51 8.35 12.92
C ASN A 433 21.66 7.35 13.14
N SER A 434 22.27 6.86 12.05
CA SER A 434 23.56 6.15 12.14
C SER A 434 24.62 7.02 12.85
N VAL A 435 25.56 6.36 13.52
CA VAL A 435 26.75 6.99 14.10
C VAL A 435 27.69 7.47 12.98
N CYS A 436 27.66 6.82 11.83
CA CYS A 436 28.34 7.24 10.60
C CYS A 436 27.48 8.23 9.82
N ASP A 437 28.04 8.99 8.87
CA ASP A 437 27.28 9.95 8.04
C ASP A 437 26.24 9.29 7.10
N PHE A 438 26.34 7.97 6.91
CA PHE A 438 25.47 7.18 6.05
C PHE A 438 25.44 5.73 6.51
N PHE A 439 24.36 5.01 6.19
CA PHE A 439 24.34 3.56 6.36
C PHE A 439 25.12 2.86 5.24
N SER A 440 25.95 1.90 5.61
CA SER A 440 26.75 1.10 4.68
C SER A 440 25.92 0.05 3.94
N PHE A 441 26.43 -0.48 2.82
CA PHE A 441 25.82 -1.62 2.11
C PHE A 441 25.62 -2.84 3.03
N ASP A 442 26.52 -3.07 3.98
CA ASP A 442 26.38 -4.15 4.96
C ASP A 442 25.16 -3.92 5.87
N GLU A 443 24.92 -2.67 6.29
CA GLU A 443 23.76 -2.30 7.11
C GLU A 443 22.47 -2.34 6.30
N GLU A 444 22.51 -2.00 5.01
CA GLU A 444 21.38 -2.22 4.11
C GLU A 444 21.05 -3.72 4.00
N TYR A 445 22.07 -4.55 3.85
CA TYR A 445 21.94 -6.01 3.78
C TYR A 445 21.35 -6.60 5.08
N PHE A 446 21.90 -6.22 6.24
CA PHE A 446 21.35 -6.60 7.54
C PHE A 446 19.90 -6.11 7.69
N GLY A 447 19.56 -4.94 7.15
CA GLY A 447 18.20 -4.40 7.16
C GLY A 447 17.22 -5.29 6.40
N VAL A 448 17.60 -5.76 5.21
CA VAL A 448 16.79 -6.71 4.43
C VAL A 448 16.58 -8.02 5.17
N ILE A 449 17.62 -8.60 5.76
CA ILE A 449 17.50 -9.85 6.55
C ILE A 449 16.54 -9.64 7.73
N LEU A 450 16.69 -8.54 8.47
CA LEU A 450 15.84 -8.25 9.63
C LEU A 450 14.38 -8.05 9.21
N ALA A 451 14.15 -7.29 8.14
CA ALA A 451 12.81 -7.01 7.63
C ALA A 451 12.11 -8.30 7.21
N LYS A 452 12.79 -9.17 6.45
CA LYS A 452 12.26 -10.48 6.05
C LYS A 452 11.97 -11.40 7.23
N PHE A 453 12.82 -11.38 8.25
CA PHE A 453 12.55 -12.13 9.47
C PHE A 453 11.33 -11.58 10.22
N CYS A 454 11.20 -10.26 10.30
CA CYS A 454 10.06 -9.60 10.93
C CYS A 454 8.74 -9.89 10.19
N GLU A 455 8.76 -10.01 8.85
CA GLU A 455 7.60 -10.47 8.06
C GLU A 455 7.12 -11.84 8.56
N LEU A 456 8.04 -12.81 8.70
CA LEU A 456 7.70 -14.15 9.20
C LEU A 456 7.15 -14.12 10.63
N VAL A 457 7.81 -13.36 11.52
CA VAL A 457 7.45 -13.28 12.94
C VAL A 457 6.08 -12.61 13.16
N ILE A 458 5.72 -11.58 12.37
CA ILE A 458 4.38 -11.00 12.44
C ILE A 458 3.36 -11.97 11.85
N GLN A 459 3.65 -12.60 10.71
CA GLN A 459 2.70 -13.50 10.06
C GLN A 459 2.31 -14.66 10.99
N ASP A 460 3.28 -15.28 11.66
CA ASP A 460 3.03 -16.30 12.68
C ASP A 460 2.18 -15.75 13.84
N TYR A 461 2.50 -14.56 14.36
CA TYR A 461 1.70 -13.93 15.42
C TYR A 461 0.25 -13.69 14.99
N ILE A 462 0.02 -13.18 13.77
CA ILE A 462 -1.32 -12.94 13.23
C ILE A 462 -2.07 -14.26 13.09
N GLN A 463 -1.45 -15.29 12.52
CA GLN A 463 -2.07 -16.61 12.35
C GLN A 463 -2.44 -17.24 13.69
N ASN A 464 -1.53 -17.21 14.66
CA ASN A 464 -1.78 -17.73 16.01
C ASN A 464 -2.90 -16.94 16.70
N SER A 465 -2.92 -15.62 16.58
CA SER A 465 -4.00 -14.79 17.12
C SER A 465 -5.36 -15.13 16.51
N LEU A 466 -5.43 -15.24 15.17
CA LEU A 466 -6.66 -15.62 14.46
C LEU A 466 -7.13 -17.02 14.86
N TYR A 467 -6.21 -17.96 15.00
CA TYR A 467 -6.52 -19.32 15.44
C TYR A 467 -7.10 -19.34 16.86
N GLN A 468 -6.47 -18.64 17.81
CA GLN A 468 -6.96 -18.54 19.19
C GLN A 468 -8.33 -17.87 19.27
N ILE A 469 -8.56 -16.80 18.49
CA ILE A 469 -9.85 -16.15 18.38
C ILE A 469 -10.90 -17.13 17.84
N THR A 470 -10.58 -17.88 16.79
CA THR A 470 -11.49 -18.87 16.19
C THR A 470 -11.84 -19.97 17.19
N LEU A 471 -10.86 -20.54 17.90
CA LEU A 471 -11.10 -21.54 18.93
C LEU A 471 -11.99 -21.02 20.07
N LYS A 472 -11.76 -19.77 20.50
CA LYS A 472 -12.59 -19.13 21.54
C LYS A 472 -14.03 -19.00 21.07
N PHE A 473 -14.25 -18.56 19.83
CA PHE A 473 -15.60 -18.47 19.26
C PHE A 473 -16.25 -19.84 19.11
N ASP A 474 -15.54 -20.84 18.62
CA ASP A 474 -16.06 -22.21 18.49
C ASP A 474 -16.44 -22.78 19.87
N SER A 475 -15.64 -22.51 20.91
CA SER A 475 -15.96 -22.89 22.29
C SER A 475 -17.22 -22.19 22.81
N MET A 476 -17.37 -20.88 22.59
CA MET A 476 -18.58 -20.14 22.98
C MET A 476 -19.83 -20.68 22.29
N ILE A 477 -19.71 -20.97 20.99
CA ILE A 477 -20.76 -21.55 20.15
C ILE A 477 -21.18 -22.93 20.65
N GLN A 478 -20.22 -23.80 21.01
CA GLN A 478 -20.50 -25.12 21.58
C GLN A 478 -21.15 -25.05 22.96
N LEU A 479 -20.65 -24.15 23.83
CA LEU A 479 -21.25 -23.90 25.14
C LEU A 479 -22.70 -23.43 25.00
N ALA A 480 -22.95 -22.46 24.11
CA ALA A 480 -24.28 -21.97 23.82
C ALA A 480 -25.20 -23.11 23.36
N PHE A 481 -24.75 -23.96 22.42
CA PHE A 481 -25.55 -25.10 21.97
C PHE A 481 -25.89 -26.08 23.10
N ASN A 482 -24.92 -26.39 23.96
CA ASN A 482 -25.15 -27.28 25.10
C ASN A 482 -26.14 -26.70 26.11
N GLU A 483 -26.05 -25.40 26.42
CA GLU A 483 -27.01 -24.72 27.31
C GLU A 483 -28.41 -24.67 26.71
N LEU A 484 -28.52 -24.41 25.40
CA LEU A 484 -29.80 -24.42 24.69
C LEU A 484 -30.49 -25.79 24.81
N LEU A 485 -29.76 -26.90 24.64
CA LEU A 485 -30.31 -28.25 24.77
C LEU A 485 -30.76 -28.61 26.20
N GLN A 486 -30.26 -27.92 27.23
CA GLN A 486 -30.62 -28.15 28.63
C GLN A 486 -31.90 -27.42 29.05
N CYS A 487 -32.43 -26.53 28.21
CA CYS A 487 -33.63 -25.77 28.52
C CYS A 487 -34.85 -26.70 28.66
N LYS A 488 -35.72 -26.45 29.64
CA LYS A 488 -36.90 -27.32 29.88
C LYS A 488 -38.20 -26.69 29.42
N SER A 489 -38.23 -25.37 29.32
CA SER A 489 -39.37 -24.62 28.83
C SER A 489 -38.95 -23.67 27.71
N ARG A 490 -39.93 -23.22 26.94
CA ARG A 490 -39.71 -22.22 25.89
C ARG A 490 -39.25 -20.86 26.44
N PHE A 491 -39.68 -20.52 27.65
CA PHE A 491 -39.19 -19.34 28.37
C PHE A 491 -37.70 -19.48 28.73
N ASP A 492 -37.27 -20.65 29.21
CA ASP A 492 -35.85 -20.90 29.50
C ASP A 492 -35.02 -20.86 28.22
N LEU A 493 -35.57 -21.41 27.12
CA LEU A 493 -34.94 -21.35 25.81
C LEU A 493 -34.79 -19.90 25.32
N PHE A 494 -35.85 -19.09 25.42
CA PHE A 494 -35.80 -17.66 25.09
C PHE A 494 -34.70 -16.94 25.86
N LYS A 495 -34.67 -17.11 27.18
CA LYS A 495 -33.70 -16.46 28.07
C LYS A 495 -32.27 -16.87 27.72
N THR A 496 -32.06 -18.15 27.44
CA THR A 496 -30.74 -18.71 27.10
C THR A 496 -30.27 -18.25 25.72
N ILE A 497 -31.15 -18.25 24.70
CA ILE A 497 -30.85 -17.70 23.38
C ILE A 497 -30.39 -16.26 23.50
N ARG A 498 -31.17 -15.43 24.20
CA ARG A 498 -30.85 -14.02 24.36
C ARG A 498 -29.52 -13.81 25.07
N ASN A 499 -29.31 -14.46 26.22
CA ASN A 499 -28.06 -14.36 26.98
C ASN A 499 -26.84 -14.78 26.15
N GLN A 500 -26.93 -15.90 25.43
CA GLN A 500 -25.84 -16.39 24.59
C GLN A 500 -25.58 -15.47 23.39
N MET A 501 -26.63 -14.91 22.76
CA MET A 501 -26.45 -13.92 21.71
C MET A 501 -25.82 -12.63 22.24
N GLU A 502 -26.19 -12.15 23.43
CA GLU A 502 -25.57 -10.97 24.08
C GLU A 502 -24.07 -11.21 24.33
N ILE A 503 -23.71 -12.41 24.82
CA ILE A 503 -22.32 -12.81 25.08
C ILE A 503 -21.51 -12.93 23.77
N ILE A 504 -22.01 -13.69 22.79
CA ILE A 504 -21.27 -14.00 21.55
C ILE A 504 -21.15 -12.76 20.67
N LEU A 505 -22.23 -11.99 20.51
CA LEU A 505 -22.25 -10.79 19.68
C LEU A 505 -21.73 -9.55 20.41
N THR A 506 -21.51 -9.63 21.73
CA THR A 506 -21.04 -8.53 22.59
C THR A 506 -21.93 -7.28 22.52
N VAL A 507 -23.24 -7.49 22.39
CA VAL A 507 -24.27 -6.45 22.33
C VAL A 507 -25.13 -6.48 23.60
N GLN A 508 -25.66 -5.33 23.99
CA GLN A 508 -26.46 -5.20 25.22
C GLN A 508 -27.97 -5.33 24.95
N THR A 509 -28.39 -5.10 23.72
CA THR A 509 -29.80 -5.07 23.32
C THR A 509 -30.01 -6.02 22.16
N ILE A 510 -30.92 -6.97 22.35
CA ILE A 510 -31.33 -7.96 21.35
C ILE A 510 -32.82 -8.13 21.51
N ALA A 511 -33.55 -8.10 20.39
CA ALA A 511 -34.93 -8.51 20.35
C ALA A 511 -35.01 -9.88 19.67
N PHE A 512 -35.77 -10.79 20.24
CA PHE A 512 -35.95 -12.13 19.72
C PHE A 512 -37.43 -12.47 19.74
N TYR A 513 -37.92 -13.06 18.65
CA TYR A 513 -39.32 -13.39 18.46
C TYR A 513 -39.43 -14.82 17.97
N PHE A 514 -40.19 -15.65 18.66
CA PHE A 514 -40.68 -16.88 18.06
C PHE A 514 -41.87 -16.58 17.15
N ILE A 515 -42.10 -17.42 16.16
CA ILE A 515 -43.26 -17.31 15.27
C ILE A 515 -44.13 -18.56 15.37
N GLU A 516 -45.40 -18.36 15.70
CA GLU A 516 -46.42 -19.42 15.66
C GLU A 516 -47.72 -18.89 15.07
N ASN A 517 -48.32 -19.65 14.16
CA ASN A 517 -49.59 -19.26 13.52
C ASN A 517 -49.53 -17.82 12.98
N ASN A 518 -48.40 -17.42 12.39
CA ASN A 518 -48.07 -16.07 11.92
C ASN A 518 -48.07 -14.97 13.01
N GLN A 519 -48.02 -15.31 14.29
CA GLN A 519 -47.93 -14.37 15.40
C GLN A 519 -46.52 -14.35 15.98
N PHE A 520 -46.05 -13.15 16.34
CA PHE A 520 -44.76 -12.93 16.97
C PHE A 520 -44.93 -13.09 18.49
N LEU A 521 -44.15 -13.99 19.07
CA LEU A 521 -44.18 -14.35 20.48
C LEU A 521 -42.85 -13.97 21.13
N THR A 522 -42.93 -13.20 22.22
CA THR A 522 -41.77 -12.83 23.06
C THR A 522 -42.08 -13.07 24.54
N TYR A 523 -41.10 -12.91 25.42
CA TYR A 523 -41.26 -13.10 26.87
C TYR A 523 -40.64 -11.95 27.67
N LYS A 524 -41.21 -11.69 28.85
CA LYS A 524 -40.71 -10.67 29.77
C LYS A 524 -39.57 -11.23 30.63
N THR A 525 -38.40 -10.61 30.63
CA THR A 525 -37.29 -10.97 31.52
C THR A 525 -37.22 -10.05 32.73
N ILE A 526 -36.85 -10.58 33.90
CA ILE A 526 -36.62 -9.82 35.14
C ILE A 526 -35.29 -9.04 34.99
N ASP A 527 -35.25 -7.80 35.48
CA ASP A 527 -34.08 -6.89 35.63
C ASP A 527 -33.69 -5.92 34.51
N HIS A 528 -34.27 -6.01 33.31
CA HIS A 528 -34.17 -4.95 32.32
C HIS A 528 -35.57 -4.64 31.78
N SER A 529 -35.94 -3.36 31.71
CA SER A 529 -37.03 -2.93 30.84
C SER A 529 -36.78 -3.61 29.50
N TRP A 530 -37.74 -4.42 29.05
CA TRP A 530 -37.90 -4.89 27.67
C TRP A 530 -36.83 -4.27 26.77
N ASP A 531 -35.79 -5.01 26.37
CA ASP A 531 -35.01 -4.65 25.18
C ASP A 531 -34.29 -3.27 25.21
N GLY A 532 -34.30 -2.55 26.34
CA GLY A 532 -34.00 -1.11 26.39
C GLY A 532 -35.09 -0.20 25.79
N ILE A 533 -36.20 -0.77 25.32
CA ILE A 533 -37.33 -0.13 24.67
C ILE A 533 -38.44 0.14 25.71
N LYS A 534 -38.76 1.42 25.92
CA LYS A 534 -39.93 1.82 26.72
C LYS A 534 -41.21 1.56 25.91
N HIS A 535 -41.68 0.32 25.91
CA HIS A 535 -42.97 -0.05 25.32
C HIS A 535 -44.13 0.53 26.13
N SER A 536 -44.49 1.78 25.86
CA SER A 536 -45.58 2.47 26.55
C SER A 536 -46.98 1.93 26.20
N LYS A 537 -47.10 1.00 25.24
CA LYS A 537 -48.38 0.59 24.63
C LYS A 537 -48.59 -0.91 24.41
N ILE A 538 -47.79 -1.79 25.02
CA ILE A 538 -48.08 -3.23 24.95
C ILE A 538 -49.25 -3.53 25.88
N TYR A 539 -50.43 -3.74 25.29
CA TYR A 539 -51.60 -4.30 25.96
C TYR A 539 -51.26 -5.73 26.39
N SER A 540 -50.70 -5.88 27.59
CA SER A 540 -50.34 -7.16 28.15
C SER A 540 -51.58 -8.01 28.45
N ARG A 541 -51.97 -8.88 27.51
CA ARG A 541 -52.56 -10.18 27.87
C ARG A 541 -51.39 -11.12 28.22
N GLY A 542 -50.89 -10.97 29.44
CA GLY A 542 -49.78 -11.73 30.00
C GLY A 542 -49.35 -11.10 31.32
N SER A 543 -49.95 -11.53 32.42
CA SER A 543 -49.74 -10.94 33.75
C SER A 543 -48.57 -11.55 34.53
N ALA A 544 -47.98 -12.65 34.03
CA ALA A 544 -46.88 -13.38 34.68
C ALA A 544 -45.60 -13.39 33.81
N ILE A 545 -44.44 -13.32 34.47
CA ILE A 545 -43.09 -13.25 33.85
C ILE A 545 -42.81 -14.39 32.85
N ASN A 546 -43.45 -15.55 33.02
CA ASN A 546 -43.20 -16.74 32.21
C ASN A 546 -44.29 -16.98 31.14
N GLN A 547 -45.21 -16.03 30.92
CA GLN A 547 -46.23 -16.15 29.87
C GLN A 547 -45.77 -15.51 28.57
N PRO A 548 -46.04 -16.15 27.41
CA PRO A 548 -45.71 -15.57 26.12
C PRO A 548 -46.57 -14.31 25.88
N ILE A 549 -45.97 -13.33 25.23
CA ILE A 549 -46.60 -12.07 24.88
C ILE A 549 -46.71 -12.03 23.36
N ILE A 550 -47.95 -11.92 22.88
CA ILE A 550 -48.24 -11.79 21.46
C ILE A 550 -48.05 -10.33 21.07
N VAL A 551 -47.11 -10.09 20.17
CA VAL A 551 -46.79 -8.75 19.65
C VAL A 551 -47.54 -8.50 18.34
N THR A 552 -47.72 -7.23 17.99
CA THR A 552 -48.35 -6.78 16.74
C THR A 552 -47.68 -7.41 15.51
N GLN A 553 -48.47 -7.79 14.51
CA GLN A 553 -47.97 -8.33 13.22
C GLN A 553 -47.56 -7.20 12.25
N LYS A 554 -46.85 -6.20 12.75
CA LYS A 554 -46.36 -5.03 12.00
C LYS A 554 -44.87 -4.83 12.34
N GLY A 555 -44.22 -3.82 11.77
CA GLY A 555 -42.80 -3.59 12.01
C GLY A 555 -41.87 -4.09 10.91
N ILE A 556 -40.61 -3.76 11.06
CA ILE A 556 -39.50 -4.21 10.22
C ILE A 556 -39.28 -5.71 10.41
N ALA A 557 -39.48 -6.24 11.63
CA ALA A 557 -39.46 -7.69 11.89
C ALA A 557 -40.45 -8.46 11.02
N LYS A 558 -41.66 -7.92 10.83
CA LYS A 558 -42.68 -8.50 9.96
C LYS A 558 -42.26 -8.48 8.49
N LEU A 559 -41.63 -7.40 8.04
CA LEU A 559 -41.12 -7.29 6.67
C LEU A 559 -40.06 -8.38 6.38
N VAL A 560 -39.17 -8.65 7.33
CA VAL A 560 -38.15 -9.70 7.21
C VAL A 560 -38.76 -11.10 7.24
N PHE A 561 -39.74 -11.33 8.12
CA PHE A 561 -40.53 -12.57 8.13
C PHE A 561 -41.18 -12.85 6.78
N ASP A 562 -41.89 -11.87 6.20
CA ASP A 562 -42.61 -12.05 4.93
C ASP A 562 -41.64 -12.27 3.75
N ARG A 563 -40.47 -11.62 3.78
CA ARG A 563 -39.45 -11.74 2.73
C ARG A 563 -38.55 -12.96 2.87
N LYS A 564 -38.54 -13.63 4.03
CA LYS A 564 -37.59 -14.70 4.37
C LYS A 564 -36.13 -14.30 4.10
N LYS A 565 -35.80 -13.02 4.25
CA LYS A 565 -34.48 -12.47 3.93
C LYS A 565 -34.09 -11.42 4.94
N GLU A 566 -32.84 -11.49 5.38
CA GLU A 566 -32.25 -10.52 6.29
C GLU A 566 -32.26 -9.09 5.73
N LEU A 567 -32.30 -8.12 6.62
CA LEU A 567 -32.34 -6.70 6.31
C LEU A 567 -31.46 -5.92 7.29
N ILE A 568 -30.66 -5.00 6.78
CA ILE A 568 -29.94 -4.02 7.58
C ILE A 568 -30.63 -2.67 7.43
N VAL A 569 -31.13 -2.14 8.54
CA VAL A 569 -31.78 -0.83 8.57
C VAL A 569 -30.86 0.18 9.25
N MET A 570 -30.37 1.14 8.47
CA MET A 570 -29.39 2.13 8.93
C MET A 570 -29.92 3.06 10.04
N ASN A 571 -31.22 3.32 10.05
CA ASN A 571 -31.90 4.11 11.06
C ASN A 571 -33.35 3.62 11.18
N THR A 572 -33.66 2.87 12.24
CA THR A 572 -34.98 2.24 12.40
C THR A 572 -36.08 3.29 12.49
N ARG A 573 -35.89 4.39 13.24
CA ARG A 573 -36.86 5.50 13.37
C ARG A 573 -37.26 6.17 12.05
N LYS A 574 -36.44 6.06 10.99
CA LYS A 574 -36.73 6.63 9.67
C LYS A 574 -37.36 5.64 8.69
N CYS A 575 -37.45 4.36 9.05
CA CYS A 575 -38.09 3.35 8.21
C CYS A 575 -39.61 3.53 8.24
N ILE A 576 -40.26 3.41 7.09
CA ILE A 576 -41.72 3.57 6.97
C ILE A 576 -42.44 2.45 7.73
N GLU A 577 -41.82 1.27 7.74
CA GLU A 577 -42.31 0.05 8.35
C GLU A 577 -42.00 -0.04 9.84
N PHE A 578 -41.29 0.93 10.42
CA PHE A 578 -40.92 0.94 11.84
C PHE A 578 -42.14 1.00 12.75
N ASP A 579 -42.17 0.09 13.72
CA ASP A 579 -43.19 0.03 14.76
C ASP A 579 -42.50 0.02 16.13
N ASP A 580 -42.75 1.08 16.92
CA ASP A 580 -42.15 1.30 18.24
C ASP A 580 -42.60 0.30 19.30
N THR A 581 -43.57 -0.57 18.98
CA THR A 581 -44.07 -1.64 19.85
C THR A 581 -43.37 -2.98 19.67
N ILE A 582 -42.56 -3.14 18.61
CA ILE A 582 -41.87 -4.40 18.29
C ILE A 582 -40.43 -4.18 17.81
N ASP A 583 -40.14 -3.16 17.02
CA ASP A 583 -38.79 -3.02 16.46
C ASP A 583 -37.84 -2.36 17.47
N ILE A 584 -36.55 -2.70 17.38
CA ILE A 584 -35.51 -2.06 18.19
C ILE A 584 -35.40 -0.57 17.83
N ASP A 585 -35.67 0.28 18.83
CA ASP A 585 -35.37 1.70 18.75
C ASP A 585 -33.86 1.95 18.92
N SER A 586 -33.15 2.15 17.81
CA SER A 586 -31.70 2.33 17.79
C SER A 586 -31.30 3.46 16.84
N ILE A 587 -30.33 4.26 17.30
CA ILE A 587 -29.62 5.23 16.45
C ILE A 587 -28.53 4.57 15.59
N LEU A 588 -28.15 3.34 15.93
CA LEU A 588 -27.18 2.52 15.21
C LEU A 588 -27.92 1.64 14.18
N PRO A 589 -27.26 1.24 13.07
CA PRO A 589 -27.84 0.28 12.14
C PRO A 589 -28.28 -1.00 12.85
N VAL A 590 -29.44 -1.53 12.50
CA VAL A 590 -30.00 -2.76 13.09
C VAL A 590 -30.03 -3.83 12.01
N LEU A 591 -29.45 -5.00 12.31
CA LEU A 591 -29.62 -6.22 11.53
C LEU A 591 -30.88 -6.93 12.03
N ILE A 592 -31.79 -7.22 11.12
CA ILE A 592 -32.98 -8.04 11.35
C ILE A 592 -32.80 -9.32 10.53
N HIS A 593 -32.79 -10.46 11.20
CA HIS A 593 -32.46 -11.75 10.58
C HIS A 593 -33.55 -12.80 10.85
N PRO A 594 -34.06 -13.49 9.82
CA PRO A 594 -35.03 -14.57 9.98
C PRO A 594 -34.34 -15.92 10.22
N ILE A 595 -34.81 -16.67 11.20
CA ILE A 595 -34.41 -18.06 11.44
C ILE A 595 -35.36 -18.98 10.68
N ILE A 596 -34.85 -19.69 9.66
CA ILE A 596 -35.67 -20.48 8.73
C ILE A 596 -35.43 -21.98 8.95
N CYS A 597 -36.49 -22.73 9.24
CA CYS A 597 -36.50 -24.19 9.31
C CYS A 597 -37.53 -24.76 8.33
N ASP A 598 -37.11 -25.70 7.47
CA ASP A 598 -37.97 -26.34 6.45
C ASP A 598 -38.79 -25.33 5.62
N ASP A 599 -38.12 -24.27 5.17
CA ASP A 599 -38.71 -23.15 4.42
C ASP A 599 -39.83 -22.38 5.17
N GLN A 600 -39.88 -22.50 6.49
CA GLN A 600 -40.73 -21.69 7.37
C GLN A 600 -39.88 -20.85 8.31
N VAL A 601 -40.24 -19.57 8.47
CA VAL A 601 -39.58 -18.70 9.45
C VAL A 601 -40.13 -19.06 10.83
N ILE A 602 -39.28 -19.60 11.69
CA ILE A 602 -39.65 -20.06 13.04
C ILE A 602 -39.32 -19.02 14.12
N ALA A 603 -38.42 -18.09 13.81
CA ALA A 603 -38.08 -16.98 14.67
C ALA A 603 -37.49 -15.82 13.86
N VAL A 604 -37.51 -14.62 14.44
CA VAL A 604 -36.80 -13.44 13.94
C VAL A 604 -36.05 -12.83 15.11
N PHE A 605 -34.83 -12.36 14.85
CA PHE A 605 -34.12 -11.55 15.84
C PHE A 605 -33.63 -10.25 15.24
N GLU A 606 -33.49 -9.26 16.11
CA GLU A 606 -32.97 -7.95 15.82
C GLU A 606 -31.76 -7.68 16.70
N VAL A 607 -30.69 -7.21 16.09
CA VAL A 607 -29.46 -6.85 16.79
C VAL A 607 -28.99 -5.49 16.27
N PRO A 608 -28.84 -4.49 17.14
CA PRO A 608 -28.16 -3.27 16.77
C PRO A 608 -26.71 -3.61 16.50
N MET A 609 -26.30 -3.38 15.26
CA MET A 609 -24.93 -3.47 14.85
C MET A 609 -24.22 -2.27 15.47
N LYS A 610 -23.37 -2.52 16.47
CA LYS A 610 -22.40 -1.51 16.91
C LYS A 610 -21.73 -0.94 15.67
N THR A 611 -21.69 0.39 15.56
CA THR A 611 -21.05 1.16 14.48
C THR A 611 -19.52 1.01 14.47
N ARG A 612 -19.03 -0.21 14.62
CA ARG A 612 -17.72 -0.61 14.11
C ARG A 612 -17.80 -1.02 12.64
N ASN A 613 -18.97 -1.42 12.11
CA ASN A 613 -19.01 -2.11 10.81
C ASN A 613 -19.69 -1.34 9.65
N LEU A 614 -20.55 -0.35 9.90
CA LEU A 614 -21.27 0.35 8.80
C LEU A 614 -20.89 1.83 8.63
N PHE A 615 -20.63 2.54 9.72
CA PHE A 615 -20.06 3.90 9.63
C PHE A 615 -18.57 3.90 9.29
N LYS A 616 -17.88 2.74 9.35
CA LYS A 616 -16.49 2.61 8.96
C LYS A 616 -16.30 2.85 7.47
N GLN A 617 -17.10 2.36 6.53
CA GLN A 617 -16.81 2.64 5.10
C GLN A 617 -16.81 4.13 4.68
N GLU A 618 -17.58 4.99 5.35
CA GLU A 618 -17.57 6.45 5.09
C GLU A 618 -16.70 7.26 6.08
N LYS A 619 -16.48 6.74 7.30
CA LYS A 619 -15.59 7.34 8.32
C LYS A 619 -14.16 6.77 8.30
N ASP A 620 -13.89 5.72 7.52
CA ASP A 620 -12.57 5.16 7.15
C ASP A 620 -11.88 6.05 6.10
N LYS A 621 -12.53 7.15 5.69
CA LYS A 621 -11.86 8.33 5.15
C LYS A 621 -11.42 9.33 6.24
N ILE A 622 -12.02 9.36 7.43
CA ILE A 622 -11.86 10.45 8.44
C ILE A 622 -12.17 10.03 9.91
N MET A 623 -11.36 9.20 10.59
CA MET A 623 -11.16 9.17 12.09
C MET A 623 -11.89 8.14 13.02
N ILE A 624 -11.05 7.32 13.70
CA ILE A 624 -10.95 6.92 15.16
C ILE A 624 -12.22 6.37 15.87
N GLY A 625 -12.23 5.36 16.77
CA GLY A 625 -11.23 4.48 17.42
C GLY A 625 -11.84 3.67 18.61
N ASN A 626 -10.98 2.88 19.28
CA ASN A 626 -11.14 2.09 20.54
C ASN A 626 -11.71 0.66 20.48
N SER A 627 -10.82 -0.33 20.34
CA SER A 627 -10.62 -1.54 21.17
C SER A 627 -9.69 -2.50 20.40
N GLU A 628 -8.74 -3.06 21.12
CA GLU A 628 -7.89 -4.17 20.68
C GLU A 628 -8.78 -5.34 20.23
N ILE A 629 -8.72 -5.68 18.95
CA ILE A 629 -8.94 -7.00 18.32
C ILE A 629 -8.73 -6.76 16.81
N ILE A 630 -7.66 -7.34 16.28
CA ILE A 630 -7.41 -7.46 14.84
C ILE A 630 -7.85 -8.88 14.43
N GLY A 631 -8.91 -8.94 13.63
CA GLY A 631 -9.43 -10.13 12.96
C GLY A 631 -10.50 -9.71 11.94
N PRO A 632 -10.60 -10.37 10.77
CA PRO A 632 -11.23 -9.81 9.57
C PRO A 632 -12.75 -9.66 9.70
N ASP A 633 -13.27 -8.57 9.14
CA ASP A 633 -14.70 -8.18 9.06
C ASP A 633 -15.61 -9.15 8.26
N ILE A 634 -15.10 -10.33 7.90
CA ILE A 634 -15.89 -11.49 7.41
C ILE A 634 -16.53 -12.24 8.60
N SER A 635 -16.13 -11.93 9.84
CA SER A 635 -16.51 -12.68 11.04
C SER A 635 -17.96 -12.49 11.48
N PHE A 636 -18.58 -11.30 11.37
CA PHE A 636 -19.91 -11.07 11.96
C PHE A 636 -21.02 -11.84 11.23
N GLU A 637 -21.06 -11.80 9.90
CA GLU A 637 -22.03 -12.57 9.11
C GLU A 637 -21.85 -14.09 9.31
N VAL A 638 -20.60 -14.56 9.35
CA VAL A 638 -20.28 -15.97 9.64
C VAL A 638 -20.71 -16.35 11.06
N LEU A 639 -20.53 -15.47 12.04
CA LEU A 639 -20.98 -15.67 13.41
C LEU A 639 -22.51 -15.72 13.49
N ILE A 640 -23.20 -14.80 12.82
CA ILE A 640 -24.67 -14.78 12.71
C ILE A 640 -25.18 -16.09 12.10
N GLY A 641 -24.62 -16.53 10.97
CA GLY A 641 -25.02 -17.81 10.35
C GLY A 641 -24.74 -19.03 11.24
N ARG A 642 -23.67 -19.02 12.03
CA ARG A 642 -23.37 -20.09 12.98
C ARG A 642 -24.33 -20.10 14.18
N ILE A 643 -24.66 -18.92 14.71
CA ILE A 643 -25.66 -18.76 15.78
C ILE A 643 -27.04 -19.20 15.28
N ASP A 644 -27.47 -18.73 14.10
CA ASP A 644 -28.71 -19.15 13.44
C ASP A 644 -28.80 -20.67 13.32
N SER A 645 -27.75 -21.30 12.77
CA SER A 645 -27.68 -22.76 12.64
C SER A 645 -27.84 -23.49 13.98
N ILE A 646 -27.31 -22.94 15.08
CA ILE A 646 -27.37 -23.57 16.40
C ILE A 646 -28.73 -23.39 17.05
N ILE A 647 -29.29 -22.18 16.98
CA ILE A 647 -30.64 -21.89 17.47
C ILE A 647 -31.65 -22.75 16.71
N LYS A 648 -31.56 -22.81 15.38
CA LYS A 648 -32.37 -23.66 14.52
C LYS A 648 -32.30 -25.14 14.95
N LYS A 649 -31.09 -25.67 15.13
CA LYS A 649 -30.89 -27.06 15.58
C LYS A 649 -31.50 -27.29 16.95
N ALA A 650 -31.25 -26.42 17.92
CA ALA A 650 -31.80 -26.54 19.27
C ALA A 650 -33.34 -26.53 19.26
N ILE A 651 -33.96 -25.57 18.57
CA ILE A 651 -35.43 -25.49 18.43
C ILE A 651 -35.99 -26.78 17.79
N SER A 652 -35.35 -27.26 16.72
CA SER A 652 -35.79 -28.48 16.02
C SER A 652 -35.71 -29.76 16.87
N ILE A 653 -34.66 -29.88 17.70
CA ILE A 653 -34.41 -31.05 18.55
C ILE A 653 -35.37 -31.07 19.73
N MET A 654 -35.52 -29.91 20.38
CA MET A 654 -36.22 -29.85 21.65
C MET A 654 -37.74 -30.02 21.52
N LYS A 655 -38.32 -29.75 20.34
CA LYS A 655 -39.77 -29.87 20.05
C LYS A 655 -40.66 -29.33 21.18
N LEU A 656 -40.22 -28.24 21.83
CA LEU A 656 -40.95 -27.66 22.96
C LEU A 656 -42.25 -27.04 22.44
N LYS A 657 -43.38 -27.55 22.93
CA LYS A 657 -44.72 -26.99 22.71
C LYS A 657 -44.96 -25.80 23.62
#